data_AF-F4PMQ5-F1
#
_entry.id   AF-F4PMQ5-F1
#
_cell.length_a   1.000
_cell.length_b   1.000
_cell.length_c   1.000
_cell.angle_alpha   90.00
_cell.angle_beta   90.00
_cell.angle_gamma   90.00
#
_symmetry.space_group_name_H-M   'P 1'
#
loop_
_entity.id
_entity.type
_entity.pdbx_description
1 polymer ?
#
loop_
_entity_poly.entity_id
_entity_poly.type
_entity_poly.pdbx_seq_one_letter_code
_entity_poly.pdbx_strand_id
1 'polypeptide(L)'
;MNRDSNNNNNILDSNTDNTKSEYFKSILNNKYLRTKIFNHVGIIHHKLHQHVGQPMIYRLKSHEIISLKECIIVHRTDLFIKHFDQIYQSIESFHEKIGVDVKSDYFVCCNKKKKRETEREINIEYAVINSILQFSKFNELLFTALKYENKTAFDMMVDRLGGFSDFIWQYSQIWQPTKNSLSILMNHITLFKQSTGFAMELLYCPLTTGDLEMFDQICKDILEPAQKSIRYRYDLQVKLSFKNLINKLNNQQQGNNNNHNNQNNNNNNNNNNNNNNNNNNNQSKYEIIYYMVNKLIGHGLDLRGNLFMDALECDNNQEIIKWIKDSFGTIQEFLGFSGRYFEQIQRYASTETLELIEFQHSKDRISNIDSPEHGNIDFLNYIIPFVENGFHYFGDQLHIALDKGHLEYSKILLKEIQNAGLYLEETRGIIVRPLIILKVNPSIISLDLVEQLALNPYIRLSVKLALTTIKTNQLDILQHILSPLVAQGFTDYGSLIVGALCIEDTTMIEYLLNTYYNEDEEEPTISSIQVTTDNICDMEYQPLEYLYSLGHCSLEISISPSPISYHIKQVPKEPSLEILQLIIKYQPINTIHPWVILKRFGYCDDDIHLLKDVLPTLKSLQFYEKIKKTLIKASKNGLVKTVACLVSNIDSFIDSFTTAIKYKQFKVAKYLTNECMSLVQFHEKEKVEPDPYDFDFMCQPSDKEIWERDQAKILSSFYYITDDQTFESFWNDFKSFSTTNSKLVSQLFTQPPFDTGYYRCHVSRVIDRIILNYSRFYNGPERDQYQMEPLRLSSYNTFVTYYIISKYRHDPQFNQIINFNDFDINQFYINNQFYINNQSIGLIPFDNTIKKNK
;
A
#
# COMPACT_ATOMS: atom_id res chain seq x y z
N MET A 1 -42.39 11.97 73.95
CA MET A 1 -42.91 10.74 74.60
C MET A 1 -43.07 9.68 73.52
N ASN A 2 -42.61 8.47 73.82
CA ASN A 2 -42.46 7.30 72.96
C ASN A 2 -43.77 6.51 72.71
N ARG A 3 -43.73 5.60 71.70
CA ARG A 3 -44.55 4.38 71.46
C ARG A 3 -45.95 4.57 70.83
N ASP A 4 -46.48 3.73 69.94
CA ASP A 4 -46.05 2.46 69.31
C ASP A 4 -46.90 2.16 68.04
N SER A 5 -46.34 1.31 67.17
CA SER A 5 -46.87 0.50 66.05
C SER A 5 -48.38 0.18 65.93
N ASN A 6 -48.92 0.17 64.69
CA ASN A 6 -49.17 -1.09 63.94
C ASN A 6 -49.77 -0.90 62.52
N ASN A 7 -49.03 -1.43 61.54
CA ASN A 7 -49.43 -2.30 60.42
C ASN A 7 -50.84 -2.19 59.79
N ASN A 8 -50.90 -1.68 58.55
CA ASN A 8 -51.62 -2.29 57.42
C ASN A 8 -51.41 -1.48 56.13
N ASN A 9 -50.55 -1.96 55.22
CA ASN A 9 -50.54 -1.57 53.81
C ASN A 9 -49.75 -2.61 53.03
N ASN A 10 -50.44 -3.49 52.29
CA ASN A 10 -49.88 -4.26 51.17
C ASN A 10 -50.97 -5.05 50.45
N ILE A 11 -51.80 -4.40 49.63
CA ILE A 11 -52.50 -5.04 48.49
C ILE A 11 -52.77 -3.96 47.43
N LEU A 12 -51.84 -3.71 46.51
CA LEU A 12 -52.10 -3.10 45.18
C LEU A 12 -50.77 -2.93 44.42
N ASP A 13 -50.28 -3.97 43.72
CA ASP A 13 -49.29 -3.75 42.63
C ASP A 13 -49.06 -4.92 41.65
N SER A 14 -50.01 -5.85 41.46
CA SER A 14 -49.82 -7.01 40.55
C SER A 14 -50.53 -6.93 39.18
N ASN A 15 -51.21 -5.83 38.85
CA ASN A 15 -52.05 -5.74 37.64
C ASN A 15 -51.47 -4.92 36.48
N THR A 16 -50.32 -4.25 36.65
CA THR A 16 -49.72 -3.38 35.63
C THR A 16 -48.82 -4.12 34.62
N ASP A 17 -48.34 -5.32 34.94
CA ASP A 17 -47.47 -6.09 34.03
C ASP A 17 -48.25 -6.85 32.93
N ASN A 18 -49.49 -7.28 33.21
CA ASN A 18 -50.30 -7.99 32.22
C ASN A 18 -50.71 -7.09 31.04
N THR A 19 -51.00 -5.81 31.31
CA THR A 19 -51.41 -4.84 30.27
C THR A 19 -50.28 -4.51 29.30
N LYS A 20 -49.02 -4.45 29.77
CA LYS A 20 -47.85 -4.27 28.90
C LYS A 20 -47.60 -5.48 28.00
N SER A 21 -47.80 -6.70 28.52
CA SER A 21 -47.66 -7.94 27.74
C SER A 21 -48.69 -8.01 26.61
N GLU A 22 -49.95 -7.65 26.88
CA GLU A 22 -51.00 -7.65 25.87
C GLU A 22 -50.78 -6.59 24.79
N TYR A 23 -50.25 -5.42 25.15
CA TYR A 23 -49.90 -4.38 24.18
C TYR A 23 -48.76 -4.81 23.26
N PHE A 24 -47.73 -5.47 23.80
CA PHE A 24 -46.64 -6.03 22.98
C PHE A 24 -47.13 -7.16 22.06
N LYS A 25 -48.01 -8.03 22.56
CA LYS A 25 -48.64 -9.08 21.76
C LYS A 25 -49.52 -8.50 20.66
N SER A 26 -50.25 -7.40 20.90
CA SER A 26 -51.09 -6.75 19.89
C SER A 26 -50.24 -6.12 18.77
N ILE A 27 -49.10 -5.51 19.12
CA ILE A 27 -48.13 -4.98 18.14
C ILE A 27 -47.53 -6.12 17.30
N LEU A 28 -47.14 -7.24 17.92
CA LEU A 28 -46.55 -8.38 17.23
C LEU A 28 -47.55 -9.14 16.35
N ASN A 29 -48.83 -9.21 16.77
CA ASN A 29 -49.90 -9.85 16.02
C ASN A 29 -50.45 -8.96 14.89
N ASN A 30 -50.17 -7.66 14.91
CA ASN A 30 -50.55 -6.77 13.82
C ASN A 30 -49.63 -6.98 12.61
N LYS A 31 -50.16 -7.62 11.57
CA LYS A 31 -49.42 -7.95 10.33
C LYS A 31 -48.74 -6.74 9.69
N TYR A 32 -49.37 -5.56 9.71
CA TYR A 32 -48.83 -4.35 9.10
C TYR A 32 -47.63 -3.82 9.89
N LEU A 33 -47.76 -3.68 11.22
CA LEU A 33 -46.66 -3.25 12.09
C LEU A 33 -45.49 -4.23 12.04
N ARG A 34 -45.79 -5.53 12.10
CA ARG A 34 -44.78 -6.60 11.95
C ARG A 34 -44.01 -6.47 10.63
N THR A 35 -44.71 -6.26 9.52
CA THR A 35 -44.07 -6.09 8.20
C THR A 35 -43.20 -4.84 8.16
N LYS A 36 -43.66 -3.71 8.70
CA LYS A 36 -42.85 -2.48 8.82
C LYS A 36 -41.61 -2.68 9.70
N ILE A 37 -41.76 -3.33 10.85
CA ILE A 37 -40.65 -3.63 11.77
C ILE A 37 -39.62 -4.51 11.06
N PHE A 38 -40.02 -5.63 10.45
CA PHE A 38 -39.09 -6.51 9.75
C PHE A 38 -38.48 -5.87 8.51
N ASN A 39 -39.19 -4.98 7.81
CA ASN A 39 -38.61 -4.25 6.68
C ASN A 39 -37.56 -3.23 7.16
N HIS A 40 -37.79 -2.54 8.28
CA HIS A 40 -36.78 -1.69 8.91
C HIS A 40 -35.58 -2.48 9.43
N VAL A 41 -35.81 -3.64 10.08
CA VAL A 41 -34.73 -4.56 10.49
C VAL A 41 -33.96 -5.06 9.27
N GLY A 42 -34.64 -5.35 8.16
CA GLY A 42 -34.03 -5.73 6.88
C GLY A 42 -33.16 -4.61 6.30
N ILE A 43 -33.63 -3.36 6.30
CA ILE A 43 -32.85 -2.18 5.86
C ILE A 43 -31.63 -1.97 6.77
N ILE A 44 -31.78 -2.15 8.09
CA ILE A 44 -30.67 -2.06 9.04
C ILE A 44 -29.64 -3.17 8.76
N HIS A 45 -30.07 -4.42 8.61
CA HIS A 45 -29.20 -5.51 8.19
C HIS A 45 -28.51 -5.19 6.86
N HIS A 46 -29.25 -4.71 5.86
CA HIS A 46 -28.68 -4.41 4.55
C HIS A 46 -27.62 -3.30 4.62
N LYS A 47 -27.87 -2.23 5.40
CA LYS A 47 -26.88 -1.18 5.71
C LYS A 47 -25.65 -1.73 6.45
N LEU A 48 -25.84 -2.70 7.34
CA LEU A 48 -24.73 -3.42 8.01
C LEU A 48 -23.99 -4.40 7.08
N HIS A 49 -24.58 -4.78 5.94
CA HIS A 49 -24.05 -5.78 5.01
C HIS A 49 -23.44 -5.19 3.73
N GLN A 50 -23.82 -3.99 3.28
CA GLN A 50 -23.49 -3.45 1.95
C GLN A 50 -22.29 -2.50 1.86
N HIS A 51 -21.64 -2.10 2.96
CA HIS A 51 -20.41 -1.31 2.86
C HIS A 51 -19.23 -2.20 2.44
N VAL A 52 -19.18 -2.54 1.14
CA VAL A 52 -18.01 -3.09 0.47
C VAL A 52 -16.87 -2.09 0.66
N GLY A 53 -15.90 -2.45 1.51
CA GLY A 53 -14.74 -1.61 1.84
C GLY A 53 -14.68 -1.09 3.28
N GLN A 54 -15.74 -1.21 4.09
CA GLN A 54 -15.62 -1.05 5.54
C GLN A 54 -15.40 -2.42 6.21
N PRO A 55 -14.48 -2.52 7.19
CA PRO A 55 -14.15 -3.80 7.81
C PRO A 55 -15.37 -4.38 8.54
N MET A 56 -15.43 -5.72 8.65
CA MET A 56 -16.50 -6.55 9.26
C MET A 56 -16.89 -6.21 10.72
N ILE A 57 -16.41 -5.09 11.27
CA ILE A 57 -16.36 -4.73 12.68
C ILE A 57 -17.77 -4.52 13.28
N TYR A 58 -18.78 -4.16 12.48
CA TYR A 58 -20.16 -3.96 12.98
C TYR A 58 -20.94 -5.25 13.31
N ARG A 59 -20.31 -6.43 13.31
CA ARG A 59 -20.98 -7.73 13.60
C ARG A 59 -20.62 -8.36 14.95
N LEU A 60 -19.72 -7.75 15.73
CA LEU A 60 -19.26 -8.34 16.98
C LEU A 60 -20.37 -8.31 18.03
N LYS A 61 -20.76 -9.48 18.53
CA LYS A 61 -21.57 -9.63 19.75
C LYS A 61 -20.77 -9.14 20.95
N SER A 62 -21.45 -8.82 22.06
CA SER A 62 -20.77 -8.30 23.27
C SER A 62 -19.63 -9.19 23.79
N HIS A 63 -19.69 -10.51 23.59
CA HIS A 63 -18.62 -11.44 23.99
C HIS A 63 -17.49 -11.60 22.94
N GLU A 64 -17.70 -11.08 21.72
CA GLU A 64 -16.72 -11.09 20.63
C GLU A 64 -15.92 -9.77 20.59
N ILE A 65 -16.44 -8.71 21.20
CA ILE A 65 -15.68 -7.50 21.50
C ILE A 65 -14.72 -7.85 22.63
N ILE A 66 -13.42 -7.71 22.42
CA ILE A 66 -12.38 -8.09 23.39
C ILE A 66 -11.40 -6.97 23.70
N SER A 67 -11.63 -5.79 23.12
CA SER A 67 -10.78 -4.61 23.30
C SER A 67 -11.57 -3.30 23.44
N LEU A 68 -10.96 -2.32 24.11
CA LEU A 68 -11.48 -0.95 24.18
C LEU A 68 -11.60 -0.30 22.78
N LYS A 69 -10.63 -0.57 21.90
CA LYS A 69 -10.63 -0.04 20.53
C LYS A 69 -11.86 -0.50 19.75
N GLU A 70 -12.20 -1.78 19.83
CA GLU A 70 -13.41 -2.33 19.21
C GLU A 70 -14.66 -1.68 19.81
N CYS A 71 -14.73 -1.48 21.13
CA CYS A 71 -15.85 -0.78 21.77
C CYS A 71 -16.06 0.63 21.17
N ILE A 72 -14.99 1.37 20.91
CA ILE A 72 -15.04 2.69 20.28
C ILE A 72 -15.56 2.57 18.84
N ILE A 73 -14.99 1.67 18.04
CA ILE A 73 -15.32 1.51 16.61
C ILE A 73 -16.80 1.09 16.43
N VAL A 74 -17.32 0.21 17.29
CA VAL A 74 -18.72 -0.24 17.23
C VAL A 74 -19.69 0.64 18.03
N HIS A 75 -19.23 1.78 18.55
CA HIS A 75 -20.02 2.69 19.40
C HIS A 75 -20.69 2.01 20.61
N ARG A 76 -20.07 0.96 21.19
CA ARG A 76 -20.49 0.35 22.45
C ARG A 76 -19.87 1.07 23.63
N THR A 77 -20.25 2.35 23.74
CA THR A 77 -19.75 3.26 24.78
C THR A 77 -20.05 2.75 26.19
N ASP A 78 -21.14 2.00 26.37
CA ASP A 78 -21.47 1.31 27.63
C ASP A 78 -20.39 0.30 28.05
N LEU A 79 -19.95 -0.55 27.11
CA LEU A 79 -18.88 -1.52 27.35
C LEU A 79 -17.54 -0.82 27.49
N PHE A 80 -17.28 0.20 26.66
CA PHE A 80 -16.07 1.01 26.76
C PHE A 80 -15.93 1.61 28.17
N ILE A 81 -16.95 2.31 28.67
CA ILE A 81 -16.95 2.95 30.00
C ILE A 81 -16.66 1.89 31.06
N LYS A 82 -17.43 0.79 31.06
CA LYS A 82 -17.28 -0.29 32.04
C LYS A 82 -15.84 -0.82 32.10
N HIS A 83 -15.26 -1.10 30.94
CA HIS A 83 -13.94 -1.73 30.87
C HIS A 83 -12.81 -0.72 31.07
N PHE A 84 -12.97 0.50 30.57
CA PHE A 84 -12.01 1.57 30.79
C PHE A 84 -11.93 1.96 32.28
N ASP A 85 -13.08 2.07 32.98
CA ASP A 85 -13.09 2.32 34.42
C ASP A 85 -12.41 1.19 35.21
N GLN A 86 -12.61 -0.08 34.83
CA GLN A 86 -11.92 -1.21 35.47
C GLN A 86 -10.41 -1.12 35.31
N ILE A 87 -9.93 -0.77 34.11
CA ILE A 87 -8.51 -0.58 33.83
C ILE A 87 -7.98 0.62 34.61
N TYR A 88 -8.71 1.73 34.61
CA TYR A 88 -8.32 2.95 35.32
C TYR A 88 -8.25 2.75 36.84
N GLN A 89 -9.26 2.11 37.44
CA GLN A 89 -9.24 1.77 38.87
C GLN A 89 -8.09 0.82 39.22
N SER A 90 -7.75 -0.11 38.33
CA SER A 90 -6.60 -0.99 38.52
C SER A 90 -5.31 -0.19 38.55
N ILE A 91 -5.17 0.81 37.67
CA ILE A 91 -4.04 1.76 37.64
C ILE A 91 -4.01 2.60 38.92
N GLU A 92 -5.12 3.23 39.32
CA GLU A 92 -5.20 4.03 40.55
C GLU A 92 -4.83 3.21 41.80
N SER A 93 -5.40 2.00 41.93
CA SER A 93 -5.11 1.12 43.07
C SER A 93 -3.66 0.65 43.12
N PHE A 94 -2.99 0.57 41.96
CA PHE A 94 -1.58 0.25 41.88
C PHE A 94 -0.72 1.44 42.34
N HIS A 95 -1.07 2.66 41.93
CA HIS A 95 -0.39 3.88 42.37
C HIS A 95 -0.52 4.13 43.87
N GLU A 96 -1.71 3.91 44.45
CA GLU A 96 -1.93 4.06 45.89
C GLU A 96 -1.01 3.14 46.70
N LYS A 97 -0.74 1.94 46.20
CA LYS A 97 0.19 0.98 46.85
C LYS A 97 1.65 1.42 46.80
N ILE A 98 2.06 2.15 45.75
CA ILE A 98 3.44 2.62 45.57
C ILE A 98 3.67 3.95 46.30
N GLY A 99 2.60 4.62 46.74
CA GLY A 99 2.70 5.90 47.46
C GLY A 99 3.13 7.07 46.57
N VAL A 100 2.89 6.96 45.26
CA VAL A 100 3.21 8.01 44.27
C VAL A 100 1.91 8.70 43.86
N ASP A 101 1.87 10.03 43.98
CA ASP A 101 0.71 10.83 43.59
C ASP A 101 0.60 10.91 42.06
N VAL A 102 -0.46 10.30 41.52
CA VAL A 102 -0.75 10.17 40.08
C VAL A 102 -0.78 11.54 39.38
N LYS A 103 -1.22 12.60 40.06
CA LYS A 103 -1.43 13.91 39.42
C LYS A 103 -0.16 14.75 39.28
N SER A 104 0.83 14.60 40.16
CA SER A 104 2.04 15.44 40.12
C SER A 104 3.16 14.85 39.25
N ASP A 105 3.32 13.53 39.24
CA ASP A 105 4.48 12.88 38.59
C ASP A 105 4.26 12.52 37.12
N TYR A 106 2.98 12.49 36.67
CA TYR A 106 2.60 12.41 35.25
C TYR A 106 3.27 13.51 34.39
N PHE A 107 3.59 14.67 34.99
CA PHE A 107 4.23 15.80 34.30
C PHE A 107 5.75 15.88 34.48
N VAL A 108 6.32 15.26 35.51
CA VAL A 108 7.75 15.43 35.85
C VAL A 108 8.62 14.37 35.19
N CYS A 109 8.07 13.20 34.87
CA CYS A 109 8.85 12.06 34.40
C CYS A 109 9.45 12.22 32.98
N CYS A 110 8.94 13.15 32.16
CA CYS A 110 9.48 13.38 30.82
C CYS A 110 10.77 14.22 30.80
N ASN A 111 11.22 14.81 31.92
CA ASN A 111 12.28 15.83 31.88
C ASN A 111 13.45 15.71 32.88
N LYS A 112 13.58 14.63 33.66
CA LYS A 112 14.70 14.52 34.63
C LYS A 112 15.53 13.24 34.49
N LYS A 113 16.56 13.30 33.64
CA LYS A 113 17.77 12.46 33.72
C LYS A 113 18.69 12.97 34.84
N LYS A 114 18.53 12.45 36.05
CA LYS A 114 19.49 12.33 37.18
C LYS A 114 18.64 11.98 38.41
N LYS A 115 18.87 10.89 39.13
CA LYS A 115 20.09 10.51 39.85
C LYS A 115 19.97 9.03 40.27
N ARG A 116 21.06 8.26 40.10
CA ARG A 116 21.17 6.84 40.48
C ARG A 116 21.30 6.69 41.98
N GLU A 117 20.65 5.67 42.55
CA GLU A 117 21.10 4.79 43.68
C GLU A 117 19.96 4.06 44.41
N THR A 118 18.80 3.84 43.77
CA THR A 118 17.78 2.88 44.26
C THR A 118 17.14 2.14 43.07
N GLU A 119 17.98 1.61 42.17
CA GLU A 119 17.65 1.31 40.77
C GLU A 119 17.31 -0.17 40.45
N ARG A 120 16.90 -1.02 41.40
CA ARG A 120 16.47 -2.40 41.05
C ARG A 120 15.01 -2.72 41.33
N GLU A 121 14.46 -2.31 42.46
CA GLU A 121 13.02 -2.52 42.74
C GLU A 121 12.18 -1.40 42.10
N ILE A 122 12.63 -0.15 42.18
CA ILE A 122 12.00 0.98 41.49
C ILE A 122 12.01 0.74 39.98
N ASN A 123 13.06 0.16 39.38
CA ASN A 123 13.11 -0.07 37.94
C ASN A 123 12.13 -1.15 37.43
N ILE A 124 11.73 -2.12 38.26
CA ILE A 124 10.72 -3.11 37.87
C ILE A 124 9.32 -2.49 37.96
N GLU A 125 9.02 -1.74 39.03
CA GLU A 125 7.76 -1.00 39.14
C GLU A 125 7.66 0.12 38.10
N TYR A 126 8.74 0.87 37.82
CA TYR A 126 8.80 1.85 36.74
C TYR A 126 8.66 1.21 35.37
N ALA A 127 9.24 0.04 35.15
CA ALA A 127 9.07 -0.70 33.91
C ALA A 127 7.62 -1.19 33.75
N VAL A 128 6.95 -1.62 34.83
CA VAL A 128 5.53 -1.97 34.84
C VAL A 128 4.65 -0.75 34.57
N ILE A 129 4.94 0.40 35.18
CA ILE A 129 4.22 1.67 34.96
C ILE A 129 4.42 2.18 33.53
N ASN A 130 5.66 2.26 33.03
CA ASN A 130 5.95 2.68 31.65
C ASN A 130 5.39 1.71 30.59
N SER A 131 5.16 0.46 30.96
CA SER A 131 4.67 -0.55 30.04
C SER A 131 3.13 -0.64 30.05
N ILE A 132 2.47 -0.40 31.20
CA ILE A 132 1.01 -0.13 31.28
C ILE A 132 0.67 1.22 30.62
N LEU A 133 1.52 2.23 30.78
CA LEU A 133 1.40 3.56 30.20
C LEU A 133 2.20 3.72 28.91
N GLN A 134 2.17 2.73 28.00
CA GLN A 134 2.65 3.00 26.64
C GLN A 134 1.72 4.02 25.97
N PHE A 135 2.06 5.30 26.12
CA PHE A 135 1.34 6.47 25.63
C PHE A 135 0.95 6.36 24.16
N SER A 136 1.77 5.69 23.34
CA SER A 136 1.47 5.42 21.92
C SER A 136 0.13 4.71 21.68
N LYS A 137 -0.29 3.84 22.60
CA LYS A 137 -1.52 3.05 22.47
C LYS A 137 -2.75 3.76 23.02
N PHE A 138 -2.59 4.60 24.04
CA PHE A 138 -3.66 5.53 24.43
C PHE A 138 -3.91 6.57 23.34
N ASN A 139 -2.84 7.07 22.72
CA ASN A 139 -2.94 7.91 21.54
C ASN A 139 -3.68 7.20 20.41
N GLU A 140 -3.48 5.89 20.21
CA GLU A 140 -4.26 5.10 19.24
C GLU A 140 -5.76 5.01 19.58
N LEU A 141 -6.11 4.84 20.86
CA LEU A 141 -7.51 4.82 21.31
C LEU A 141 -8.18 6.19 21.14
N LEU A 142 -7.49 7.27 21.50
CA LEU A 142 -7.96 8.64 21.28
C LEU A 142 -8.12 8.94 19.78
N PHE A 143 -7.15 8.51 18.96
CA PHE A 143 -7.24 8.62 17.50
C PHE A 143 -8.48 7.89 17.01
N THR A 144 -8.70 6.67 17.50
CA THR A 144 -9.88 5.89 17.15
C THR A 144 -11.15 6.61 17.59
N ALA A 145 -11.19 7.19 18.80
CA ALA A 145 -12.35 7.93 19.27
C ALA A 145 -12.65 9.17 18.42
N LEU A 146 -11.64 9.95 18.01
CA LEU A 146 -11.82 11.09 17.12
C LEU A 146 -12.19 10.67 15.69
N LYS A 147 -11.52 9.65 15.14
CA LYS A 147 -11.77 9.12 13.80
C LYS A 147 -13.20 8.61 13.64
N TYR A 148 -13.75 8.01 14.69
CA TYR A 148 -15.12 7.51 14.73
C TYR A 148 -16.07 8.48 15.47
N GLU A 149 -15.65 9.72 15.74
CA GLU A 149 -16.46 10.77 16.39
C GLU A 149 -17.16 10.31 17.70
N ASN A 150 -16.57 9.38 18.45
CA ASN A 150 -17.09 8.89 19.72
C ASN A 150 -16.73 9.85 20.86
N LYS A 151 -17.48 10.96 20.93
CA LYS A 151 -17.29 12.04 21.91
C LYS A 151 -17.18 11.52 23.35
N THR A 152 -18.09 10.66 23.79
CA THR A 152 -18.12 10.18 25.18
C THR A 152 -16.88 9.38 25.54
N ALA A 153 -16.42 8.48 24.66
CA ALA A 153 -15.19 7.74 24.89
C ALA A 153 -13.97 8.68 24.93
N PHE A 154 -13.94 9.67 24.03
CA PHE A 154 -12.89 10.68 24.01
C PHE A 154 -12.86 11.50 25.31
N ASP A 155 -13.98 12.16 25.66
CA ASP A 155 -14.14 12.98 26.87
C ASP A 155 -13.70 12.20 28.12
N MET A 156 -14.18 10.96 28.27
CA MET A 156 -13.83 10.10 29.40
C MET A 156 -12.33 9.81 29.47
N MET A 157 -11.67 9.53 28.35
CA MET A 157 -10.23 9.32 28.32
C MET A 157 -9.46 10.59 28.67
N VAL A 158 -9.89 11.75 28.18
CA VAL A 158 -9.24 13.05 28.49
C VAL A 158 -9.35 13.40 29.96
N ASP A 159 -10.57 13.35 30.51
CA ASP A 159 -10.87 13.75 31.87
C ASP A 159 -10.11 12.91 32.90
N ARG A 160 -9.93 11.61 32.60
CA ARG A 160 -9.28 10.65 33.49
C ARG A 160 -7.75 10.68 33.40
N LEU A 161 -7.19 10.93 32.21
CA LEU A 161 -5.75 10.77 31.95
C LEU A 161 -4.96 12.09 31.96
N GLY A 162 -5.61 13.25 31.96
CA GLY A 162 -4.95 14.52 32.32
C GLY A 162 -4.16 15.24 31.21
N GLY A 163 -4.67 15.25 29.97
CA GLY A 163 -4.13 16.04 28.85
C GLY A 163 -3.03 15.34 28.04
N PHE A 164 -2.77 15.81 26.81
CA PHE A 164 -2.01 15.07 25.79
C PHE A 164 -0.96 15.93 25.09
N SER A 165 0.33 15.65 25.27
CA SER A 165 1.37 16.38 24.50
C SER A 165 1.75 15.70 23.18
N ASP A 166 1.51 14.40 23.02
CA ASP A 166 2.15 13.64 21.93
C ASP A 166 1.16 13.05 20.91
N PHE A 167 -0.15 13.13 21.19
CA PHE A 167 -1.21 12.50 20.41
C PHE A 167 -1.31 13.04 18.98
N ILE A 168 -1.53 14.34 18.81
CA ILE A 168 -1.82 14.92 17.49
C ILE A 168 -0.61 14.78 16.56
N TRP A 169 0.62 14.93 17.08
CA TRP A 169 1.83 14.78 16.28
C TRP A 169 1.97 13.38 15.65
N GLN A 170 1.61 12.33 16.39
CA GLN A 170 1.70 10.94 15.89
C GLN A 170 0.68 10.64 14.79
N TYR A 171 -0.49 11.29 14.83
CA TYR A 171 -1.62 10.92 13.98
C TYR A 171 -2.00 11.97 12.95
N SER A 172 -1.37 13.14 12.95
CA SER A 172 -1.76 14.23 12.05
C SER A 172 -1.60 13.91 10.57
N GLN A 173 -0.61 13.08 10.21
CA GLN A 173 -0.40 12.63 8.84
C GLN A 173 -1.52 11.71 8.31
N ILE A 174 -2.29 11.09 9.21
CA ILE A 174 -3.32 10.08 8.87
C ILE A 174 -4.73 10.61 9.19
N TRP A 175 -4.84 11.58 10.09
CA TRP A 175 -6.11 12.15 10.50
C TRP A 175 -6.53 13.29 9.57
N GLN A 176 -7.68 13.13 8.92
CA GLN A 176 -8.36 14.23 8.24
C GLN A 176 -9.51 14.71 9.14
N PRO A 177 -9.31 15.78 9.92
CA PRO A 177 -10.33 16.24 10.86
C PRO A 177 -11.62 16.68 10.15
N THR A 178 -12.75 16.19 10.64
CA THR A 178 -14.09 16.72 10.36
C THR A 178 -14.43 17.85 11.34
N LYS A 179 -15.42 18.68 11.00
CA LYS A 179 -15.95 19.71 11.91
C LYS A 179 -16.39 19.12 13.27
N ASN A 180 -17.02 17.95 13.26
CA ASN A 180 -17.43 17.26 14.48
C ASN A 180 -16.23 16.77 15.30
N SER A 181 -15.27 16.12 14.68
CA SER A 181 -14.08 15.63 15.37
C SER A 181 -13.24 16.78 15.96
N LEU A 182 -13.19 17.93 15.29
CA LEU A 182 -12.56 19.15 15.82
C LEU A 182 -13.35 19.73 16.97
N SER A 183 -14.69 19.79 16.90
CA SER A 183 -15.47 20.30 18.03
C SER A 183 -15.33 19.41 19.28
N ILE A 184 -15.19 18.09 19.12
CA ILE A 184 -14.84 17.18 20.21
C ILE A 184 -13.49 17.55 20.82
N LEU A 185 -12.46 17.71 19.98
CA LEU A 185 -11.11 18.02 20.42
C LEU A 185 -10.98 19.42 21.05
N MET A 186 -11.67 20.43 20.50
CA MET A 186 -11.61 21.82 20.96
C MET A 186 -12.13 21.98 22.39
N ASN A 187 -13.08 21.16 22.85
CA ASN A 187 -13.56 21.20 24.24
C ASN A 187 -12.44 20.93 25.27
N HIS A 188 -11.38 20.27 24.83
CA HIS A 188 -10.28 19.83 25.69
C HIS A 188 -9.00 20.62 25.44
N ILE A 189 -8.98 21.57 24.51
CA ILE A 189 -7.74 22.15 24.00
C ILE A 189 -6.97 22.99 25.02
N THR A 190 -7.69 23.56 25.99
CA THR A 190 -7.11 24.34 27.10
C THR A 190 -6.23 23.50 28.03
N LEU A 191 -6.34 22.17 27.97
CA LEU A 191 -5.52 21.23 28.75
C LEU A 191 -4.14 20.96 28.10
N PHE A 192 -3.91 21.42 26.87
CA PHE A 192 -2.70 21.12 26.11
C PHE A 192 -1.60 22.17 26.38
N LYS A 193 -0.57 21.78 27.15
CA LYS A 193 0.57 22.67 27.48
C LYS A 193 1.48 23.02 26.29
N GLN A 194 1.37 22.32 25.16
CA GLN A 194 2.18 22.53 23.94
C GLN A 194 1.31 22.94 22.73
N SER A 195 0.50 23.99 22.90
CA SER A 195 -0.56 24.39 21.96
C SER A 195 -0.13 24.67 20.51
N THR A 196 1.15 24.97 20.25
CA THR A 196 1.59 25.56 18.99
C THR A 196 1.84 24.58 17.86
N GLY A 197 2.45 23.42 18.14
CA GLY A 197 2.62 22.35 17.14
C GLY A 197 1.27 21.81 16.66
N PHE A 198 0.26 21.86 17.53
CA PHE A 198 -1.10 21.43 17.23
C PHE A 198 -1.89 22.42 16.42
N ALA A 199 -1.64 23.72 16.61
CA ALA A 199 -2.38 24.77 15.93
C ALA A 199 -2.36 24.59 14.41
N MET A 200 -1.22 24.20 13.84
CA MET A 200 -1.11 23.95 12.40
C MET A 200 -2.05 22.84 11.92
N GLU A 201 -2.11 21.72 12.63
CA GLU A 201 -2.98 20.59 12.24
C GLU A 201 -4.46 20.93 12.39
N LEU A 202 -4.80 21.72 13.41
CA LEU A 202 -6.16 22.18 13.63
C LEU A 202 -6.60 23.21 12.60
N LEU A 203 -5.66 24.02 12.09
CA LEU A 203 -5.89 24.98 11.01
C LEU A 203 -6.17 24.28 9.67
N TYR A 204 -5.81 23.02 9.47
CA TYR A 204 -6.03 22.32 8.20
C TYR A 204 -7.52 22.32 7.75
N CYS A 205 -8.43 21.91 8.64
CA CYS A 205 -9.86 21.84 8.29
C CYS A 205 -10.48 23.21 8.00
N PRO A 206 -10.35 24.25 8.85
CA PRO A 206 -10.96 25.54 8.55
C PRO A 206 -10.37 26.21 7.30
N LEU A 207 -9.06 26.06 7.04
CA LEU A 207 -8.43 26.61 5.83
C LEU A 207 -8.91 25.90 4.55
N THR A 208 -9.17 24.60 4.61
CA THR A 208 -9.69 23.83 3.46
C THR A 208 -11.18 24.04 3.22
N THR A 209 -11.97 24.26 4.27
CA THR A 209 -13.44 24.41 4.17
C THR A 209 -13.91 25.86 4.04
N GLY A 210 -13.10 26.82 4.50
CA GLY A 210 -13.51 28.22 4.69
C GLY A 210 -14.40 28.42 5.92
N ASP A 211 -14.27 27.62 6.98
CA ASP A 211 -15.04 27.78 8.22
C ASP A 211 -14.39 28.86 9.12
N LEU A 212 -14.83 30.12 8.94
CA LEU A 212 -14.30 31.28 9.67
C LEU A 212 -14.55 31.19 11.18
N GLU A 213 -15.68 30.64 11.61
CA GLU A 213 -16.00 30.52 13.04
C GLU A 213 -14.99 29.61 13.74
N MET A 214 -14.74 28.44 13.14
CA MET A 214 -13.76 27.50 13.69
C MET A 214 -12.33 28.03 13.57
N PHE A 215 -12.01 28.70 12.47
CA PHE A 215 -10.72 29.38 12.29
C PHE A 215 -10.45 30.42 13.37
N ASP A 216 -11.44 31.28 13.63
CA ASP A 216 -11.34 32.36 14.62
C ASP A 216 -11.24 31.81 16.04
N GLN A 217 -11.98 30.74 16.34
CA GLN A 217 -11.91 30.05 17.61
C GLN A 217 -10.50 29.46 17.83
N ILE A 218 -9.91 28.82 16.81
CA ILE A 218 -8.54 28.30 16.86
C ILE A 218 -7.52 29.42 17.08
N CYS A 219 -7.65 30.54 16.37
CA CYS A 219 -6.77 31.70 16.58
C CYS A 219 -6.85 32.21 18.02
N LYS A 220 -8.07 32.40 18.53
CA LYS A 220 -8.34 32.95 19.86
C LYS A 220 -7.93 32.02 21.00
N ASP A 221 -8.26 30.75 20.91
CA ASP A 221 -8.06 29.81 22.02
C ASP A 221 -6.65 29.22 22.05
N ILE A 222 -5.96 29.19 20.91
CA ILE A 222 -4.69 28.46 20.75
C ILE A 222 -3.54 29.40 20.42
N LEU A 223 -3.68 30.24 19.40
CA LEU A 223 -2.59 31.08 18.90
C LEU A 223 -2.36 32.32 19.76
N GLU A 224 -3.41 33.04 20.16
CA GLU A 224 -3.31 34.24 21.01
C GLU A 224 -2.61 33.96 22.35
N PRO A 225 -2.96 32.90 23.12
CA PRO A 225 -2.27 32.61 24.37
C PRO A 225 -0.80 32.24 24.15
N ALA A 226 -0.48 31.64 23.01
CA ALA A 226 0.85 31.13 22.73
C ALA A 226 1.83 32.21 22.25
N GLN A 227 1.35 33.34 21.68
CA GLN A 227 2.18 34.45 21.20
C GLN A 227 3.25 34.94 22.20
N LYS A 228 2.98 34.88 23.50
CA LYS A 228 3.92 35.33 24.55
C LYS A 228 5.14 34.40 24.74
N SER A 229 5.06 33.17 24.23
CA SER A 229 6.02 32.10 24.50
C SER A 229 6.87 31.67 23.30
N ILE A 230 6.56 32.16 22.09
CA ILE A 230 7.08 31.62 20.84
C ILE A 230 8.20 32.51 20.30
N ARG A 231 9.45 32.01 20.37
CA ARG A 231 10.54 32.39 19.47
C ARG A 231 10.97 31.13 18.71
N TYR A 232 10.23 30.72 17.70
CA TYR A 232 10.61 29.53 16.91
C TYR A 232 10.83 29.88 15.44
N ARG A 233 11.95 29.40 14.90
CA ARG A 233 12.18 29.23 13.47
C ARG A 233 11.45 27.95 13.07
N TYR A 234 10.26 28.08 12.54
CA TYR A 234 9.55 26.94 11.97
C TYR A 234 10.02 26.73 10.53
N ASP A 235 10.95 25.79 10.34
CA ASP A 235 11.19 25.14 9.04
C ASP A 235 10.10 24.06 8.77
N LEU A 236 8.86 24.28 9.23
CA LEU A 236 7.83 23.23 9.22
C LEU A 236 7.39 22.90 7.80
N GLN A 237 7.73 21.69 7.39
CA GLN A 237 7.24 20.98 6.20
C GLN A 237 5.73 20.63 6.25
N VAL A 238 4.94 21.17 7.19
CA VAL A 238 3.50 20.87 7.26
C VAL A 238 2.79 21.66 6.16
N LYS A 239 2.46 20.95 5.08
CA LYS A 239 1.81 21.49 3.89
C LYS A 239 0.32 21.78 4.17
N LEU A 240 0.04 22.91 4.79
CA LEU A 240 -1.31 23.50 4.74
C LEU A 240 -1.66 23.85 3.30
N SER A 241 -2.89 23.58 2.87
CA SER A 241 -3.32 23.85 1.50
C SER A 241 -4.68 24.55 1.46
N PHE A 242 -4.76 25.60 0.66
CA PHE A 242 -5.94 26.38 0.32
C PHE A 242 -6.61 25.90 -0.98
N LYS A 243 -6.02 24.92 -1.69
CA LYS A 243 -6.49 24.45 -3.00
C LYS A 243 -7.99 24.15 -3.04
N ASN A 244 -8.50 23.42 -2.03
CA ASN A 244 -9.92 23.09 -1.94
C ASN A 244 -10.81 24.32 -1.79
N LEU A 245 -10.38 25.31 -0.99
CA LEU A 245 -11.12 26.55 -0.78
C LEU A 245 -11.08 27.43 -2.04
N ILE A 246 -9.93 27.55 -2.70
CA ILE A 246 -9.80 28.28 -3.98
C ILE A 246 -10.76 27.69 -5.02
N ASN A 247 -10.75 26.38 -5.20
CA ASN A 247 -11.63 25.69 -6.15
C ASN A 247 -13.11 25.87 -5.79
N LYS A 248 -13.46 25.79 -4.50
CA LYS A 248 -14.83 26.06 -4.02
C LYS A 248 -15.28 27.47 -4.38
N LEU A 249 -14.45 28.49 -4.16
CA LEU A 249 -14.75 29.89 -4.47
C LEU A 249 -14.82 30.15 -5.97
N ASN A 250 -13.97 29.50 -6.77
CA ASN A 250 -14.02 29.53 -8.24
C ASN A 250 -15.35 28.98 -8.78
N ASN A 251 -15.80 27.84 -8.26
CA ASN A 251 -17.03 27.19 -8.70
C ASN A 251 -18.29 27.96 -8.28
N GLN A 252 -18.29 28.59 -7.10
CA GLN A 252 -19.42 29.40 -6.64
C GLN A 252 -19.69 30.60 -7.57
N GLN A 253 -18.65 31.21 -8.14
CA GLN A 253 -18.81 32.32 -9.07
C GLN A 253 -19.42 31.86 -10.40
N GLN A 254 -19.02 30.69 -10.91
CA GLN A 254 -19.58 30.13 -12.14
C GLN A 254 -21.06 29.73 -11.99
N GLY A 255 -21.44 29.18 -10.83
CA GLY A 255 -22.83 28.78 -10.54
C GLY A 255 -23.82 29.95 -10.48
N ASN A 256 -23.40 31.12 -9.97
CA ASN A 256 -24.27 32.30 -9.89
C ASN A 256 -24.53 32.93 -11.26
N ASN A 257 -23.59 32.84 -12.20
CA ASN A 257 -23.79 33.39 -13.56
C ASN A 257 -24.72 32.53 -14.42
N ASN A 258 -24.75 31.20 -14.23
CA ASN A 258 -25.58 30.31 -15.05
C ASN A 258 -27.07 30.28 -14.65
N ASN A 259 -27.41 30.57 -13.39
CA ASN A 259 -28.81 30.60 -12.93
C ASN A 259 -29.60 31.83 -13.38
N HIS A 260 -28.93 32.91 -13.82
CA HIS A 260 -29.64 34.09 -14.33
C HIS A 260 -30.06 34.01 -15.80
N ASN A 261 -29.47 33.10 -16.59
CA ASN A 261 -29.84 32.96 -18.01
C ASN A 261 -31.03 32.02 -18.26
N ASN A 262 -31.53 31.28 -17.27
CA ASN A 262 -32.61 30.30 -17.46
C ASN A 262 -33.99 30.73 -16.93
N GLN A 263 -34.14 31.96 -16.41
CA GLN A 263 -35.43 32.48 -15.96
C GLN A 263 -36.07 33.53 -16.89
N ASN A 264 -35.44 33.88 -18.01
CA ASN A 264 -35.90 34.98 -18.86
C ASN A 264 -36.76 34.57 -20.07
N ASN A 265 -37.45 33.43 -20.00
CA ASN A 265 -38.33 32.96 -21.07
C ASN A 265 -39.73 32.55 -20.58
N ASN A 266 -40.40 33.42 -19.82
CA ASN A 266 -41.88 33.59 -19.79
C ASN A 266 -42.32 34.62 -18.75
N ASN A 267 -42.33 35.91 -19.09
CA ASN A 267 -43.51 36.75 -18.89
C ASN A 267 -43.31 38.14 -19.49
N ASN A 268 -43.95 38.36 -20.63
CA ASN A 268 -44.10 39.65 -21.25
C ASN A 268 -45.27 40.38 -20.58
N ASN A 269 -45.02 41.26 -19.61
CA ASN A 269 -45.88 42.44 -19.38
C ASN A 269 -45.24 43.50 -18.47
N ASN A 270 -44.65 44.50 -19.13
CA ASN A 270 -44.89 45.93 -18.91
C ASN A 270 -45.10 46.43 -17.46
N ASN A 271 -44.03 46.88 -16.78
CA ASN A 271 -44.07 48.22 -16.20
C ASN A 271 -42.66 48.79 -15.97
N ASN A 272 -42.49 50.02 -16.44
CA ASN A 272 -41.28 50.81 -16.49
C ASN A 272 -41.04 51.43 -15.11
N ASN A 273 -40.04 50.97 -14.36
CA ASN A 273 -39.47 51.79 -13.29
C ASN A 273 -37.95 51.60 -13.17
N ASN A 274 -37.26 52.62 -13.66
CA ASN A 274 -35.82 52.75 -13.77
C ASN A 274 -35.25 53.06 -12.39
N ASN A 275 -34.70 52.07 -11.70
CA ASN A 275 -33.80 52.32 -10.58
C ASN A 275 -32.63 51.33 -10.61
N ASN A 276 -31.72 51.59 -11.54
CA ASN A 276 -30.49 50.86 -11.73
C ASN A 276 -29.48 51.24 -10.63
N ASN A 277 -29.69 50.72 -9.42
CA ASN A 277 -28.70 50.86 -8.34
C ASN A 277 -27.72 49.68 -8.43
N ASN A 278 -26.84 49.77 -9.42
CA ASN A 278 -25.76 48.83 -9.68
C ASN A 278 -24.67 49.04 -8.62
N ASN A 279 -24.92 48.60 -7.39
CA ASN A 279 -23.94 48.65 -6.31
C ASN A 279 -22.97 47.47 -6.51
N ASN A 280 -22.04 47.65 -7.46
CA ASN A 280 -20.87 46.79 -7.65
C ASN A 280 -20.01 46.87 -6.39
N ASN A 281 -20.31 46.02 -5.41
CA ASN A 281 -19.41 45.82 -4.29
C ASN A 281 -18.19 45.07 -4.85
N ASN A 282 -17.11 45.80 -5.16
CA ASN A 282 -15.84 45.32 -5.73
C ASN A 282 -15.03 44.42 -4.76
N GLN A 283 -15.73 43.69 -3.90
CA GLN A 283 -15.16 42.88 -2.85
C GLN A 283 -14.62 41.59 -3.46
N SER A 284 -13.33 41.31 -3.26
CA SER A 284 -12.70 40.11 -3.80
C SER A 284 -13.40 38.86 -3.26
N LYS A 285 -13.68 37.88 -4.13
CA LYS A 285 -14.26 36.60 -3.69
C LYS A 285 -13.31 35.78 -2.81
N TYR A 286 -12.01 36.10 -2.82
CA TYR A 286 -10.99 35.44 -2.00
C TYR A 286 -10.72 36.16 -0.68
N GLU A 287 -11.51 37.16 -0.31
CA GLU A 287 -11.32 37.88 0.94
C GLU A 287 -11.29 36.99 2.18
N ILE A 288 -12.04 35.89 2.18
CA ILE A 288 -11.98 34.91 3.26
C ILE A 288 -10.56 34.32 3.41
N ILE A 289 -9.87 34.05 2.30
CA ILE A 289 -8.50 33.56 2.29
C ILE A 289 -7.55 34.66 2.76
N TYR A 290 -7.72 35.90 2.25
CA TYR A 290 -6.89 37.04 2.64
C TYR A 290 -7.00 37.35 4.13
N TYR A 291 -8.22 37.28 4.68
CA TYR A 291 -8.49 37.40 6.10
C TYR A 291 -7.76 36.33 6.90
N MET A 292 -7.88 35.06 6.50
CA MET A 292 -7.23 33.95 7.18
C MET A 292 -5.70 34.10 7.18
N VAL A 293 -5.10 34.40 6.03
CA VAL A 293 -3.64 34.57 5.92
C VAL A 293 -3.16 35.79 6.72
N ASN A 294 -3.82 36.94 6.61
CA ASN A 294 -3.45 38.14 7.38
C ASN A 294 -3.54 37.91 8.89
N LYS A 295 -4.60 37.23 9.35
CA LYS A 295 -4.77 36.92 10.77
C LYS A 295 -3.65 36.00 11.27
N LEU A 296 -3.29 34.97 10.51
CA LEU A 296 -2.18 34.07 10.84
C LEU A 296 -0.82 34.77 10.83
N ILE A 297 -0.58 35.70 9.89
CA ILE A 297 0.62 36.55 9.89
C ILE A 297 0.69 37.36 11.19
N GLY A 298 -0.42 37.90 11.69
CA GLY A 298 -0.52 38.56 12.99
C GLY A 298 -0.14 37.66 14.18
N HIS A 299 -0.24 36.34 14.02
CA HIS A 299 0.22 35.33 14.98
C HIS A 299 1.63 34.79 14.70
N GLY A 300 2.36 35.35 13.72
CA GLY A 300 3.71 34.92 13.34
C GLY A 300 3.75 33.70 12.41
N LEU A 301 2.61 33.32 11.81
CA LEU A 301 2.49 32.19 10.88
C LEU A 301 2.27 32.72 9.46
N ASP A 302 3.34 32.80 8.68
CA ASP A 302 3.27 33.28 7.29
C ASP A 302 2.94 32.13 6.31
N LEU A 303 1.66 32.00 5.96
CA LEU A 303 1.18 31.01 5.00
C LEU A 303 1.12 31.51 3.55
N ARG A 304 1.69 32.68 3.24
CA ARG A 304 1.70 33.19 1.86
C ARG A 304 2.40 32.21 0.92
N GLY A 305 3.40 31.48 1.40
CA GLY A 305 4.09 30.42 0.66
C GLY A 305 3.17 29.32 0.16
N ASN A 306 2.43 28.73 1.09
CA ASN A 306 1.42 27.71 0.82
C ASN A 306 0.36 28.23 -0.16
N LEU A 307 -0.17 29.42 0.11
CA LEU A 307 -1.18 30.03 -0.74
C LEU A 307 -0.65 30.32 -2.16
N PHE A 308 0.60 30.76 -2.30
CA PHE A 308 1.24 31.00 -3.59
C PHE A 308 1.32 29.72 -4.43
N MET A 309 1.76 28.60 -3.82
CA MET A 309 1.81 27.30 -4.49
C MET A 309 0.41 26.84 -4.92
N ASP A 310 -0.59 26.93 -4.02
CA ASP A 310 -1.95 26.52 -4.36
C ASP A 310 -2.58 27.42 -5.42
N ALA A 311 -2.27 28.72 -5.43
CA ALA A 311 -2.74 29.66 -6.44
C ALA A 311 -2.15 29.38 -7.83
N LEU A 312 -0.87 29.00 -7.90
CA LEU A 312 -0.25 28.49 -9.13
C LEU A 312 -0.94 27.21 -9.62
N GLU A 313 -1.19 26.26 -8.73
CA GLU A 313 -1.86 24.99 -9.04
C GLU A 313 -3.33 25.12 -9.44
N CYS A 314 -4.01 26.20 -9.05
CA CYS A 314 -5.42 26.46 -9.34
C CYS A 314 -5.57 27.44 -10.50
N ASP A 315 -5.05 27.03 -11.67
CA ASP A 315 -5.13 27.78 -12.93
C ASP A 315 -4.49 29.17 -12.87
N ASN A 316 -3.33 29.31 -12.22
CA ASN A 316 -2.59 30.57 -12.15
C ASN A 316 -3.47 31.73 -11.65
N ASN A 317 -3.98 31.60 -10.44
CA ASN A 317 -4.94 32.56 -9.88
C ASN A 317 -4.32 33.95 -9.68
N GLN A 318 -4.39 34.79 -10.72
CA GLN A 318 -3.71 36.09 -10.79
C GLN A 318 -4.09 37.02 -9.64
N GLU A 319 -5.34 36.98 -9.20
CA GLU A 319 -5.83 37.84 -8.13
C GLU A 319 -5.15 37.51 -6.79
N ILE A 320 -5.07 36.22 -6.45
CA ILE A 320 -4.39 35.77 -5.24
C ILE A 320 -2.88 36.02 -5.35
N ILE A 321 -2.26 35.70 -6.50
CA ILE A 321 -0.83 35.91 -6.72
C ILE A 321 -0.46 37.40 -6.60
N LYS A 322 -1.28 38.28 -7.19
CA LYS A 322 -1.13 39.72 -7.07
C LYS A 322 -1.27 40.19 -5.63
N TRP A 323 -2.29 39.71 -4.92
CA TRP A 323 -2.46 40.02 -3.50
C TRP A 323 -1.24 39.60 -2.67
N ILE A 324 -0.67 38.42 -2.94
CA ILE A 324 0.56 37.96 -2.28
C ILE A 324 1.71 38.91 -2.60
N LYS A 325 1.92 39.28 -3.86
CA LYS A 325 2.96 40.26 -4.27
C LYS A 325 2.79 41.59 -3.53
N ASP A 326 1.57 42.14 -3.55
CA ASP A 326 1.24 43.43 -2.95
C ASP A 326 1.31 43.42 -1.42
N SER A 327 1.30 42.23 -0.79
CA SER A 327 1.44 42.08 0.66
C SER A 327 2.86 42.27 1.21
N PHE A 328 3.88 42.34 0.35
CA PHE A 328 5.28 42.59 0.75
C PHE A 328 5.60 44.09 0.73
N GLY A 329 6.47 44.54 1.65
CA GLY A 329 6.82 45.95 1.77
C GLY A 329 7.69 46.44 0.61
N THR A 330 8.46 45.55 0.00
CA THR A 330 9.32 45.84 -1.16
C THR A 330 9.28 44.71 -2.18
N ILE A 331 9.58 45.05 -3.44
CA ILE A 331 9.70 44.04 -4.51
C ILE A 331 10.84 43.05 -4.23
N GLN A 332 11.94 43.48 -3.62
CA GLN A 332 13.08 42.61 -3.31
C GLN A 332 12.71 41.52 -2.27
N GLU A 333 11.89 41.85 -1.28
CA GLU A 333 11.35 40.86 -0.32
C GLU A 333 10.50 39.81 -1.03
N PHE A 334 9.62 40.25 -1.93
CA PHE A 334 8.80 39.35 -2.73
C PHE A 334 9.63 38.46 -3.66
N LEU A 335 10.64 39.00 -4.35
CA LEU A 335 11.53 38.22 -5.21
C LEU A 335 12.33 37.18 -4.42
N GLY A 336 12.78 37.53 -3.21
CA GLY A 336 13.42 36.58 -2.30
C GLY A 336 12.47 35.48 -1.81
N PHE A 337 11.17 35.80 -1.68
CA PHE A 337 10.11 34.85 -1.36
C PHE A 337 9.77 33.93 -2.54
N SER A 338 9.45 34.49 -3.72
CA SER A 338 9.04 33.74 -4.92
C SER A 338 10.16 32.84 -5.43
N GLY A 339 11.41 33.28 -5.28
CA GLY A 339 12.59 32.48 -5.60
C GLY A 339 12.70 31.16 -4.82
N ARG A 340 11.98 30.98 -3.70
CA ARG A 340 11.94 29.69 -2.97
C ARG A 340 11.00 28.67 -3.60
N TYR A 341 10.11 29.12 -4.50
CA TYR A 341 9.09 28.30 -5.16
C TYR A 341 9.39 28.11 -6.65
N PHE A 342 10.67 28.09 -7.01
CA PHE A 342 11.12 28.03 -8.40
C PHE A 342 10.58 26.80 -9.14
N GLU A 343 10.57 25.64 -8.50
CA GLU A 343 10.02 24.39 -9.07
C GLU A 343 8.52 24.53 -9.40
N GLN A 344 7.73 25.11 -8.49
CA GLN A 344 6.29 25.30 -8.70
C GLN A 344 6.03 26.35 -9.79
N ILE A 345 6.85 27.40 -9.86
CA ILE A 345 6.79 28.39 -10.93
C ILE A 345 7.09 27.72 -12.29
N GLN A 346 8.17 26.93 -12.39
CA GLN A 346 8.49 26.18 -13.62
C GLN A 346 7.33 25.30 -14.07
N ARG A 347 6.70 24.63 -13.11
CA ARG A 347 5.64 23.65 -13.38
C ARG A 347 4.33 24.27 -13.82
N TYR A 348 3.93 25.38 -13.22
CA TYR A 348 2.56 25.88 -13.35
C TYR A 348 2.45 27.30 -13.89
N ALA A 349 3.46 28.15 -13.75
CA ALA A 349 3.34 29.58 -14.04
C ALA A 349 3.01 29.84 -15.52
N SER A 350 1.94 30.61 -15.76
CA SER A 350 1.64 31.17 -17.08
C SER A 350 2.52 32.38 -17.40
N THR A 351 2.53 32.82 -18.66
CA THR A 351 3.30 34.01 -19.08
C THR A 351 2.87 35.26 -18.30
N GLU A 352 1.56 35.49 -18.17
CA GLU A 352 1.00 36.58 -17.36
C GLU A 352 1.45 36.50 -15.89
N THR A 353 1.54 35.28 -15.34
CA THR A 353 2.04 35.08 -13.98
C THR A 353 3.51 35.46 -13.85
N LEU A 354 4.33 35.03 -14.81
CA LEU A 354 5.77 35.30 -14.81
C LEU A 354 6.06 36.81 -14.92
N GLU A 355 5.27 37.51 -15.73
CA GLU A 355 5.28 38.97 -15.81
C GLU A 355 4.79 39.61 -14.51
N LEU A 356 3.66 39.14 -13.95
CA LEU A 356 3.10 39.65 -12.71
C LEU A 356 4.09 39.56 -11.55
N ILE A 357 4.79 38.43 -11.42
CA ILE A 357 5.78 38.22 -10.35
C ILE A 357 7.16 38.81 -10.66
N GLU A 358 7.31 39.49 -11.80
CA GLU A 358 8.58 40.06 -12.27
C GLU A 358 9.72 39.05 -12.19
N PHE A 359 9.49 37.84 -12.69
CA PHE A 359 10.37 36.70 -12.46
C PHE A 359 11.80 36.97 -12.96
N GLN A 360 12.74 37.20 -12.04
CA GLN A 360 14.14 37.48 -12.38
C GLN A 360 14.96 36.20 -12.52
N HIS A 361 15.65 36.05 -13.64
CA HIS A 361 16.54 34.92 -13.89
C HIS A 361 17.92 35.17 -13.27
N SER A 362 18.29 34.42 -12.23
CA SER A 362 19.70 34.28 -11.88
C SER A 362 20.35 33.28 -12.82
N LYS A 363 21.45 33.64 -13.49
CA LYS A 363 22.18 32.77 -14.44
C LYS A 363 22.45 31.37 -13.85
N ASP A 364 22.77 31.30 -12.56
CA ASP A 364 23.08 30.04 -11.86
C ASP A 364 21.88 29.08 -11.69
N ARG A 365 20.63 29.56 -11.86
CA ARG A 365 19.43 28.72 -11.72
C ARG A 365 18.92 28.17 -13.05
N ILE A 366 19.36 28.73 -14.17
CA ILE A 366 18.94 28.27 -15.50
C ILE A 366 19.52 26.88 -15.79
N SER A 367 20.71 26.53 -15.27
CA SER A 367 21.32 25.22 -15.51
C SER A 367 20.60 24.04 -14.83
N ASN A 368 19.73 24.28 -13.85
CA ASN A 368 19.01 23.25 -13.10
C ASN A 368 17.48 23.36 -13.31
N ILE A 369 17.05 23.49 -14.56
CA ILE A 369 15.61 23.59 -14.88
C ILE A 369 15.05 22.19 -15.15
N ASP A 370 14.05 21.79 -14.34
CA ASP A 370 13.28 20.56 -14.51
C ASP A 370 11.93 20.82 -15.25
N SER A 371 11.75 22.01 -15.83
CA SER A 371 10.56 22.42 -16.61
C SER A 371 10.07 21.40 -17.66
N PRO A 372 10.93 20.70 -18.41
CA PRO A 372 10.48 19.75 -19.43
C PRO A 372 9.85 18.50 -18.83
N GLU A 373 10.01 18.25 -17.52
CA GLU A 373 9.24 17.20 -16.87
C GLU A 373 7.74 17.50 -16.89
N HIS A 374 7.38 18.78 -16.93
CA HIS A 374 6.00 19.26 -16.81
C HIS A 374 5.43 19.83 -18.12
N GLY A 375 6.27 20.14 -19.10
CA GLY A 375 5.82 20.61 -20.41
C GLY A 375 5.22 22.01 -20.39
N ASN A 376 5.61 22.87 -19.44
CA ASN A 376 5.08 24.23 -19.32
C ASN A 376 5.66 25.16 -20.41
N ILE A 377 4.94 25.30 -21.51
CA ILE A 377 5.35 26.09 -22.69
C ILE A 377 5.47 27.58 -22.37
N ASP A 378 4.60 28.12 -21.53
CA ASP A 378 4.64 29.54 -21.13
C ASP A 378 5.96 29.85 -20.43
N PHE A 379 6.35 29.00 -19.49
CA PHE A 379 7.64 29.13 -18.81
C PHE A 379 8.81 29.01 -19.77
N LEU A 380 8.79 28.04 -20.70
CA LEU A 380 9.84 27.87 -21.71
C LEU A 380 10.00 29.13 -22.57
N ASN A 381 8.90 29.64 -23.13
CA ASN A 381 8.92 30.84 -23.97
C ASN A 381 9.42 32.06 -23.22
N TYR A 382 9.07 32.18 -21.94
CA TYR A 382 9.56 33.26 -21.09
C TYR A 382 11.07 33.18 -20.86
N ILE A 383 11.64 31.99 -20.64
CA ILE A 383 13.08 31.84 -20.34
C ILE A 383 13.99 31.90 -21.56
N ILE A 384 13.51 31.49 -22.75
CA ILE A 384 14.34 31.35 -23.97
C ILE A 384 15.20 32.60 -24.25
N PRO A 385 14.66 33.84 -24.21
CA PRO A 385 15.43 35.05 -24.49
C PRO A 385 16.62 35.28 -23.53
N PHE A 386 16.64 34.63 -22.37
CA PHE A 386 17.63 34.83 -21.32
C PHE A 386 18.71 33.74 -21.26
N VAL A 387 18.60 32.68 -22.07
CA VAL A 387 19.58 31.57 -22.08
C VAL A 387 20.77 31.91 -22.96
N GLU A 388 21.87 32.38 -22.36
CA GLU A 388 23.15 32.56 -23.06
C GLU A 388 23.80 31.19 -23.35
N ASN A 389 24.18 30.93 -24.62
CA ASN A 389 24.73 29.64 -25.10
C ASN A 389 23.76 28.44 -24.95
N GLY A 390 22.51 28.59 -25.40
CA GLY A 390 21.44 27.62 -25.19
C GLY A 390 21.60 26.23 -25.80
N PHE A 391 22.60 25.95 -26.64
CA PHE A 391 22.67 24.67 -27.38
C PHE A 391 22.67 23.43 -26.47
N HIS A 392 23.58 23.35 -25.49
CA HIS A 392 23.65 22.21 -24.58
C HIS A 392 22.44 22.15 -23.65
N TYR A 393 22.03 23.31 -23.13
CA TYR A 393 20.88 23.43 -22.27
C TYR A 393 19.61 22.92 -22.96
N PHE A 394 19.29 23.42 -24.16
CA PHE A 394 18.11 22.97 -24.90
C PHE A 394 18.19 21.50 -25.31
N GLY A 395 19.39 20.94 -25.52
CA GLY A 395 19.57 19.53 -25.81
C GLY A 395 19.11 18.60 -24.70
N ASP A 396 19.53 18.85 -23.46
CA ASP A 396 19.10 18.07 -22.29
C ASP A 396 17.58 18.21 -22.08
N GLN A 397 17.07 19.43 -22.23
CA GLN A 397 15.64 19.72 -22.08
C GLN A 397 14.81 19.02 -23.18
N LEU A 398 15.34 18.91 -24.40
CA LEU A 398 14.68 18.23 -25.51
C LEU A 398 14.56 16.74 -25.25
N HIS A 399 15.60 16.09 -24.71
CA HIS A 399 15.54 14.68 -24.33
C HIS A 399 14.41 14.40 -23.34
N ILE A 400 14.31 15.22 -22.29
CA ILE A 400 13.28 15.07 -21.27
C ILE A 400 11.89 15.33 -21.89
N ALA A 401 11.72 16.40 -22.67
CA ALA A 401 10.44 16.72 -23.31
C ALA A 401 9.96 15.59 -24.26
N LEU A 402 10.87 15.05 -25.08
CA LEU A 402 10.56 13.95 -25.99
C LEU A 402 10.20 12.68 -25.23
N ASP A 403 10.89 12.35 -24.13
CA ASP A 403 10.60 11.17 -23.30
C ASP A 403 9.25 11.30 -22.56
N LYS A 404 8.92 12.51 -22.09
CA LYS A 404 7.67 12.79 -21.36
C LYS A 404 6.46 12.99 -22.26
N GLY A 405 6.66 13.15 -23.58
CA GLY A 405 5.58 13.27 -24.55
C GLY A 405 5.04 14.69 -24.71
N HIS A 406 5.88 15.71 -24.55
CA HIS A 406 5.49 17.12 -24.68
C HIS A 406 5.78 17.67 -26.08
N LEU A 407 4.96 17.30 -27.07
CA LEU A 407 5.22 17.59 -28.50
C LEU A 407 5.51 19.06 -28.80
N GLU A 408 4.63 19.97 -28.38
CA GLU A 408 4.77 21.41 -28.69
C GLU A 408 5.99 22.01 -27.98
N TYR A 409 6.29 21.56 -26.76
CA TYR A 409 7.52 21.92 -26.04
C TYR A 409 8.77 21.47 -26.80
N SER A 410 8.77 20.23 -27.30
CA SER A 410 9.87 19.69 -28.12
C SER A 410 10.06 20.48 -29.42
N LYS A 411 8.98 20.87 -30.12
CA LYS A 411 9.06 21.68 -31.36
C LYS A 411 9.72 23.04 -31.11
N ILE A 412 9.37 23.71 -30.01
CA ILE A 412 10.00 24.99 -29.64
C ILE A 412 11.49 24.78 -29.38
N LEU A 413 11.85 23.77 -28.58
CA LEU A 413 13.26 23.46 -28.31
C LEU A 413 14.04 23.09 -29.57
N LEU A 414 13.45 22.36 -30.51
CA LEU A 414 14.10 21.99 -31.78
C LEU A 414 14.49 23.22 -32.60
N LYS A 415 13.57 24.19 -32.67
CA LYS A 415 13.83 25.47 -33.35
C LYS A 415 14.96 26.24 -32.67
N GLU A 416 14.97 26.28 -31.33
CA GLU A 416 16.02 26.98 -30.59
C GLU A 416 17.39 26.29 -30.67
N ILE A 417 17.44 24.95 -30.71
CA ILE A 417 18.66 24.18 -30.95
C ILE A 417 19.23 24.51 -32.33
N GLN A 418 18.37 24.58 -33.36
CA GLN A 418 18.78 24.95 -34.71
C GLN A 418 19.38 26.36 -34.76
N ASN A 419 18.69 27.34 -34.16
CA ASN A 419 19.16 28.73 -34.08
C ASN A 419 20.49 28.83 -33.32
N ALA A 420 20.62 28.13 -32.19
CA ALA A 420 21.82 28.15 -31.36
C ALA A 420 23.02 27.49 -32.05
N GLY A 421 22.80 26.39 -32.77
CA GLY A 421 23.85 25.71 -33.55
C GLY A 421 24.39 26.60 -34.66
N LEU A 422 23.50 27.23 -35.45
CA LEU A 422 23.87 28.17 -36.51
C LEU A 422 24.72 29.32 -35.97
N TYR A 423 24.29 29.90 -34.84
CA TYR A 423 25.04 30.97 -34.18
C TYR A 423 26.46 30.52 -33.77
N LEU A 424 26.62 29.32 -33.21
CA LEU A 424 27.93 28.80 -32.79
C LEU A 424 28.88 28.55 -33.95
N GLU A 425 28.36 28.06 -35.08
CA GLU A 425 29.14 27.85 -36.30
C GLU A 425 29.54 29.19 -36.93
N GLU A 426 28.60 30.11 -37.13
CA GLU A 426 28.85 31.39 -37.80
C GLU A 426 29.74 32.33 -36.98
N THR A 427 29.50 32.44 -35.67
CA THR A 427 30.18 33.45 -34.85
C THR A 427 31.46 32.96 -34.18
N ARG A 428 31.56 31.65 -33.90
CA ARG A 428 32.70 31.09 -33.17
C ARG A 428 33.49 30.04 -33.94
N GLY A 429 33.02 29.59 -35.10
CA GLY A 429 33.65 28.50 -35.86
C GLY A 429 33.74 27.19 -35.07
N ILE A 430 32.88 27.00 -34.06
CA ILE A 430 32.88 25.81 -33.22
C ILE A 430 32.03 24.75 -33.91
N ILE A 431 32.65 23.62 -34.25
CA ILE A 431 31.93 22.44 -34.75
C ILE A 431 31.15 21.85 -33.58
N VAL A 432 29.82 21.90 -33.66
CA VAL A 432 28.93 21.42 -32.62
C VAL A 432 28.75 19.91 -32.76
N ARG A 433 28.95 19.16 -31.67
CA ARG A 433 28.67 17.72 -31.67
C ARG A 433 27.15 17.50 -31.67
N PRO A 434 26.60 16.69 -32.59
CA PRO A 434 25.17 16.47 -32.67
C PRO A 434 24.63 15.73 -31.43
N LEU A 435 23.43 16.11 -31.00
CA LEU A 435 22.68 15.55 -29.88
C LEU A 435 22.04 14.22 -30.29
N ILE A 436 22.24 13.16 -29.50
CA ILE A 436 21.75 11.81 -29.85
C ILE A 436 20.39 11.56 -29.19
N ILE A 437 19.30 11.58 -29.96
CA ILE A 437 17.94 11.34 -29.45
C ILE A 437 17.76 9.85 -29.13
N LEU A 438 17.83 9.53 -27.84
CA LEU A 438 17.75 8.17 -27.34
C LEU A 438 16.33 7.62 -27.26
N LYS A 439 15.33 8.46 -27.05
CA LYS A 439 13.96 8.01 -26.81
C LYS A 439 12.96 9.12 -27.14
N VAL A 440 11.82 8.72 -27.67
CA VAL A 440 10.65 9.58 -27.89
C VAL A 440 9.44 8.83 -27.33
N ASN A 441 8.55 9.53 -26.66
CA ASN A 441 7.32 8.94 -26.14
C ASN A 441 6.43 8.48 -27.30
N PRO A 442 5.97 7.21 -27.31
CA PRO A 442 5.06 6.70 -28.34
C PRO A 442 3.85 7.59 -28.66
N SER A 443 3.32 8.34 -27.68
CA SER A 443 2.13 9.17 -27.89
C SER A 443 2.34 10.40 -28.76
N ILE A 444 3.59 10.81 -29.01
CA ILE A 444 3.92 11.99 -29.82
C ILE A 444 4.73 11.67 -31.07
N ILE A 445 5.05 10.39 -31.32
CA ILE A 445 5.78 10.00 -32.53
C ILE A 445 4.85 10.20 -33.73
N SER A 446 5.22 11.17 -34.56
CA SER A 446 4.58 11.48 -35.83
C SER A 446 5.63 11.62 -36.92
N LEU A 447 5.23 11.45 -38.18
CA LEU A 447 6.11 11.63 -39.33
C LEU A 447 6.72 13.04 -39.35
N ASP A 448 5.88 14.07 -39.13
CA ASP A 448 6.32 15.47 -39.04
C ASP A 448 7.41 15.70 -37.98
N LEU A 449 7.24 15.15 -36.77
CA LEU A 449 8.26 15.27 -35.72
C LEU A 449 9.57 14.59 -36.12
N VAL A 450 9.50 13.39 -36.70
CA VAL A 450 10.67 12.62 -37.13
C VAL A 450 11.39 13.31 -38.28
N GLU A 451 10.67 13.86 -39.25
CA GLU A 451 11.24 14.65 -40.34
C GLU A 451 11.95 15.88 -39.79
N GLN A 452 11.34 16.62 -38.86
CA GLN A 452 11.99 17.76 -38.21
C GLN A 452 13.26 17.36 -37.44
N LEU A 453 13.24 16.22 -36.73
CA LEU A 453 14.42 15.68 -36.04
C LEU A 453 15.52 15.27 -37.02
N ALA A 454 15.16 14.65 -38.15
CA ALA A 454 16.10 14.18 -39.17
C ALA A 454 16.72 15.33 -39.99
N LEU A 455 15.94 16.38 -40.26
CA LEU A 455 16.40 17.56 -41.00
C LEU A 455 17.28 18.50 -40.17
N ASN A 456 17.27 18.38 -38.84
CA ASN A 456 18.09 19.21 -37.97
C ASN A 456 19.55 18.69 -37.96
N PRO A 457 20.54 19.45 -38.47
CA PRO A 457 21.93 18.98 -38.62
C PRO A 457 22.64 18.74 -37.28
N TYR A 458 22.10 19.30 -36.20
CA TYR A 458 22.64 19.16 -34.85
C TYR A 458 22.02 18.00 -34.07
N ILE A 459 21.20 17.18 -34.72
CA ILE A 459 20.49 16.07 -34.10
C ILE A 459 20.87 14.77 -34.81
N ARG A 460 21.11 13.74 -34.01
CA ARG A 460 21.38 12.39 -34.43
C ARG A 460 20.29 11.46 -33.90
N LEU A 461 19.62 10.74 -34.79
CA LEU A 461 18.64 9.73 -34.40
C LEU A 461 19.35 8.49 -33.82
N SER A 462 18.69 7.76 -32.93
CA SER A 462 19.22 6.51 -32.38
C SER A 462 18.37 5.31 -32.76
N VAL A 463 18.97 4.13 -32.67
CA VAL A 463 18.32 2.82 -32.84
C VAL A 463 17.11 2.66 -31.92
N LYS A 464 17.21 3.20 -30.70
CA LYS A 464 16.13 3.12 -29.71
C LYS A 464 14.86 3.85 -30.19
N LEU A 465 15.00 4.91 -30.98
CA LEU A 465 13.87 5.56 -31.63
C LEU A 465 13.23 4.63 -32.67
N ALA A 466 14.03 4.03 -33.56
CA ALA A 466 13.55 3.05 -34.54
C ALA A 466 12.83 1.86 -33.86
N LEU A 467 13.40 1.31 -32.78
CA LEU A 467 12.75 0.27 -31.98
C LEU A 467 11.43 0.72 -31.36
N THR A 468 11.30 2.00 -30.99
CA THR A 468 10.04 2.54 -30.48
C THR A 468 9.00 2.61 -31.60
N THR A 469 9.40 3.04 -32.80
CA THR A 469 8.55 3.09 -34.00
C THR A 469 8.10 1.70 -34.47
N ILE A 470 8.97 0.70 -34.36
CA ILE A 470 8.60 -0.71 -34.60
C ILE A 470 7.53 -1.13 -33.59
N LYS A 471 7.75 -0.88 -32.29
CA LYS A 471 6.77 -1.22 -31.23
C LYS A 471 5.42 -0.52 -31.37
N THR A 472 5.38 0.67 -31.98
CA THR A 472 4.13 1.38 -32.28
C THR A 472 3.52 1.01 -33.63
N ASN A 473 4.15 0.08 -34.36
CA ASN A 473 3.76 -0.39 -35.69
C ASN A 473 3.55 0.74 -36.73
N GLN A 474 4.52 1.66 -36.82
CA GLN A 474 4.47 2.82 -37.73
C GLN A 474 5.51 2.70 -38.87
N LEU A 475 5.20 1.93 -39.92
CA LEU A 475 6.16 1.56 -40.97
C LEU A 475 6.65 2.77 -41.77
N ASP A 476 5.74 3.69 -42.10
CA ASP A 476 6.04 4.95 -42.76
C ASP A 476 7.08 5.77 -41.99
N ILE A 477 6.90 5.91 -40.67
CA ILE A 477 7.85 6.64 -39.82
C ILE A 477 9.19 5.91 -39.73
N LEU A 478 9.17 4.57 -39.67
CA LEU A 478 10.40 3.77 -39.61
C LEU A 478 11.26 4.00 -40.85
N GLN A 479 10.67 3.98 -42.04
CA GLN A 479 11.36 4.25 -43.31
C GLN A 479 12.13 5.58 -43.28
N HIS A 480 11.51 6.62 -42.73
CA HIS A 480 12.12 7.93 -42.57
C HIS A 480 13.25 7.97 -41.51
N ILE A 481 13.22 7.09 -40.51
CA ILE A 481 14.28 6.97 -39.49
C ILE A 481 15.48 6.18 -40.02
N LEU A 482 15.25 5.11 -40.78
CA LEU A 482 16.32 4.22 -41.22
C LEU A 482 17.29 4.89 -42.20
N SER A 483 16.80 5.73 -43.11
CA SER A 483 17.65 6.43 -44.08
C SER A 483 18.76 7.28 -43.41
N PRO A 484 18.43 8.17 -42.45
CA PRO A 484 19.43 8.86 -41.63
C PRO A 484 20.34 7.93 -40.83
N LEU A 485 19.82 6.83 -40.25
CA LEU A 485 20.64 5.91 -39.45
C LEU A 485 21.70 5.19 -40.29
N VAL A 486 21.34 4.76 -41.50
CA VAL A 486 22.26 4.13 -42.45
C VAL A 486 23.33 5.13 -42.89
N ALA A 487 22.94 6.36 -43.23
CA ALA A 487 23.89 7.42 -43.57
C ALA A 487 24.88 7.74 -42.42
N GLN A 488 24.49 7.46 -41.18
CA GLN A 488 25.31 7.64 -39.98
C GLN A 488 26.16 6.40 -39.61
N GLY A 489 26.18 5.36 -40.45
CA GLY A 489 27.00 4.17 -40.27
C GLY A 489 26.48 3.20 -39.20
N PHE A 490 25.16 3.16 -38.96
CA PHE A 490 24.56 2.17 -38.08
C PHE A 490 24.59 0.76 -38.69
N THR A 491 25.00 -0.26 -37.93
CA THR A 491 25.18 -1.64 -38.41
C THR A 491 24.46 -2.73 -37.61
N ASP A 492 23.82 -2.42 -36.47
CA ASP A 492 23.15 -3.42 -35.61
C ASP A 492 21.69 -3.66 -36.04
N TYR A 493 21.52 -4.16 -37.26
CA TYR A 493 20.20 -4.47 -37.83
C TYR A 493 19.50 -5.62 -37.09
N GLY A 494 20.25 -6.49 -36.42
CA GLY A 494 19.72 -7.62 -35.64
C GLY A 494 18.74 -7.15 -34.56
N SER A 495 19.06 -6.07 -33.85
CA SER A 495 18.16 -5.49 -32.84
C SER A 495 16.81 -5.05 -33.42
N LEU A 496 16.80 -4.48 -34.63
CA LEU A 496 15.58 -4.03 -35.32
C LEU A 496 14.72 -5.22 -35.77
N ILE A 497 15.37 -6.25 -36.34
CA ILE A 497 14.71 -7.51 -36.71
C ILE A 497 14.04 -8.14 -35.48
N VAL A 498 14.76 -8.26 -34.37
CA VAL A 498 14.20 -8.80 -33.12
C VAL A 498 13.03 -7.95 -32.62
N GLY A 499 13.12 -6.62 -32.74
CA GLY A 499 12.00 -5.74 -32.44
C GLY A 499 10.77 -6.03 -33.31
N ALA A 500 10.96 -6.28 -34.61
CA ALA A 500 9.89 -6.55 -35.56
C ALA A 500 9.29 -7.96 -35.39
N LEU A 501 10.06 -8.92 -34.86
CA LEU A 501 9.51 -10.22 -34.46
C LEU A 501 8.54 -10.13 -33.28
N CYS A 502 8.55 -9.02 -32.53
CA CYS A 502 7.72 -8.82 -31.33
C CYS A 502 6.44 -8.00 -31.59
N ILE A 503 6.04 -7.84 -32.85
CA ILE A 503 4.81 -7.16 -33.26
C ILE A 503 4.05 -8.05 -34.24
N GLU A 504 2.72 -8.03 -34.23
CA GLU A 504 1.91 -8.98 -35.02
C GLU A 504 2.07 -8.76 -36.55
N ASP A 505 2.38 -7.53 -36.95
CA ASP A 505 2.42 -7.10 -38.35
C ASP A 505 3.68 -7.62 -39.08
N THR A 506 3.47 -8.50 -40.05
CA THR A 506 4.55 -9.07 -40.87
C THR A 506 5.19 -8.08 -41.83
N THR A 507 4.53 -6.97 -42.16
CA THR A 507 5.06 -5.98 -43.13
C THR A 507 6.34 -5.32 -42.64
N MET A 508 6.49 -5.17 -41.32
CA MET A 508 7.68 -4.61 -40.69
C MET A 508 8.90 -5.51 -40.84
N ILE A 509 8.75 -6.80 -40.53
CA ILE A 509 9.85 -7.76 -40.68
C ILE A 509 10.19 -7.95 -42.16
N GLU A 510 9.18 -8.03 -43.04
CA GLU A 510 9.38 -8.10 -44.49
C GLU A 510 10.17 -6.90 -45.01
N TYR A 511 9.77 -5.68 -44.63
CA TYR A 511 10.47 -4.47 -45.04
C TYR A 511 11.92 -4.44 -44.55
N LEU A 512 12.18 -4.79 -43.28
CA LEU A 512 13.54 -4.82 -42.73
C LEU A 512 14.42 -5.87 -43.41
N LEU A 513 13.88 -7.07 -43.67
CA LEU A 513 14.62 -8.13 -44.36
C LEU A 513 14.95 -7.72 -45.80
N ASN A 514 13.98 -7.20 -46.55
CA ASN A 514 14.20 -6.71 -47.91
C ASN A 514 15.15 -5.50 -47.94
N THR A 515 15.17 -4.66 -46.92
CA THR A 515 16.05 -3.48 -46.90
C THR A 515 17.51 -3.87 -46.66
N TYR A 516 17.76 -4.87 -45.80
CA TYR A 516 19.11 -5.18 -45.32
C TYR A 516 19.70 -6.49 -45.88
N TYR A 517 18.90 -7.34 -46.53
CA TYR A 517 19.32 -8.69 -46.94
C TYR A 517 18.82 -9.08 -48.35
N ASN A 518 18.79 -8.13 -49.29
CA ASN A 518 18.39 -8.39 -50.68
C ASN A 518 19.19 -9.54 -51.33
N GLU A 519 18.48 -10.37 -52.10
CA GLU A 519 18.96 -11.59 -52.77
C GLU A 519 20.03 -11.37 -53.86
N ASP A 520 20.33 -10.12 -54.24
CA ASP A 520 21.24 -9.79 -55.34
C ASP A 520 22.73 -9.87 -54.97
N GLU A 521 23.07 -10.02 -53.68
CA GLU A 521 24.43 -10.38 -53.28
C GLU A 521 24.57 -11.91 -53.30
N GLU A 522 25.64 -12.45 -53.90
CA GLU A 522 25.78 -13.89 -54.16
C GLU A 522 25.83 -14.78 -52.90
N GLU A 523 25.80 -14.22 -51.67
CA GLU A 523 25.65 -14.99 -50.41
C GLU A 523 25.46 -14.12 -49.13
N PRO A 524 24.36 -13.35 -48.94
CA PRO A 524 24.06 -12.77 -47.63
C PRO A 524 23.44 -13.84 -46.72
N THR A 525 24.23 -14.86 -46.36
CA THR A 525 23.80 -15.80 -45.31
C THR A 525 23.84 -15.07 -43.97
N ILE A 526 22.68 -14.65 -43.48
CA ILE A 526 22.50 -14.27 -42.09
C ILE A 526 22.78 -15.51 -41.24
N SER A 527 24.00 -15.62 -40.71
CA SER A 527 24.43 -16.84 -40.04
C SER A 527 23.67 -17.07 -38.71
N SER A 528 23.29 -16.00 -38.00
CA SER A 528 22.38 -16.09 -36.85
C SER A 528 21.77 -14.73 -36.45
N ILE A 529 20.56 -14.76 -35.87
CA ILE A 529 19.97 -13.60 -35.17
C ILE A 529 20.05 -13.84 -33.67
N GLN A 530 20.77 -12.99 -32.95
CA GLN A 530 20.87 -13.09 -31.50
C GLN A 530 19.57 -12.63 -30.84
N VAL A 531 18.96 -13.53 -30.08
CA VAL A 531 17.73 -13.26 -29.32
C VAL A 531 17.95 -13.57 -27.87
N THR A 532 17.40 -12.75 -26.98
CA THR A 532 17.38 -13.06 -25.55
C THR A 532 16.16 -13.89 -25.19
N THR A 533 16.22 -14.57 -24.05
CA THR A 533 15.07 -15.29 -23.50
C THR A 533 13.83 -14.43 -23.29
N ASP A 534 14.01 -13.13 -23.04
CA ASP A 534 12.89 -12.20 -22.87
C ASP A 534 12.30 -11.79 -24.23
N ASN A 535 13.12 -11.67 -25.28
CA ASN A 535 12.61 -11.44 -26.63
C ASN A 535 11.67 -12.57 -27.08
N ILE A 536 12.01 -13.84 -26.82
CA ILE A 536 11.15 -14.99 -27.18
C ILE A 536 9.77 -14.89 -26.50
N CYS A 537 9.70 -14.30 -25.31
CA CYS A 537 8.42 -14.12 -24.60
C CYS A 537 7.54 -13.02 -25.20
N ASP A 538 8.12 -12.14 -26.02
CA ASP A 538 7.45 -11.03 -26.69
C ASP A 538 7.23 -11.29 -28.19
N MET A 539 7.75 -12.39 -28.74
CA MET A 539 7.63 -12.71 -30.16
C MET A 539 6.21 -13.09 -30.56
N GLU A 540 5.84 -12.72 -31.78
CA GLU A 540 4.57 -13.02 -32.41
C GLU A 540 4.73 -14.10 -33.49
N TYR A 541 3.69 -14.93 -33.66
CA TYR A 541 3.79 -16.16 -34.48
C TYR A 541 4.03 -15.87 -35.95
N GLN A 542 3.24 -14.96 -36.54
CA GLN A 542 3.28 -14.69 -37.98
C GLN A 542 4.62 -14.10 -38.46
N PRO A 543 5.22 -13.08 -37.81
CA PRO A 543 6.55 -12.59 -38.19
C PRO A 543 7.65 -13.64 -38.07
N LEU A 544 7.58 -14.47 -37.03
CA LEU A 544 8.55 -15.54 -36.82
C LEU A 544 8.41 -16.63 -37.88
N GLU A 545 7.18 -17.00 -38.25
CA GLU A 545 6.90 -17.95 -39.33
C GLU A 545 7.39 -17.40 -40.67
N TYR A 546 7.16 -16.11 -40.93
CA TYR A 546 7.68 -15.43 -42.11
C TYR A 546 9.21 -15.50 -42.18
N LEU A 547 9.91 -15.17 -41.09
CA LEU A 547 11.37 -15.26 -41.01
C LEU A 547 11.87 -16.69 -41.33
N TYR A 548 11.23 -17.72 -40.79
CA TYR A 548 11.60 -19.11 -41.09
C TYR A 548 11.24 -19.53 -42.52
N SER A 549 10.16 -19.00 -43.10
CA SER A 549 9.72 -19.34 -44.47
C SER A 549 10.73 -18.94 -45.54
N LEU A 550 11.52 -17.90 -45.27
CA LEU A 550 12.59 -17.44 -46.14
C LEU A 550 13.86 -18.30 -46.02
N GLY A 551 13.89 -19.29 -45.12
CA GLY A 551 15.02 -20.23 -44.99
C GLY A 551 16.30 -19.62 -44.41
N HIS A 552 16.25 -18.38 -43.93
CA HIS A 552 17.45 -17.56 -43.77
C HIS A 552 18.08 -17.46 -42.38
N CYS A 553 17.50 -17.95 -41.28
CA CYS A 553 18.10 -17.67 -39.96
C CYS A 553 17.89 -18.76 -38.90
N SER A 554 18.97 -19.18 -38.25
CA SER A 554 18.88 -19.73 -36.90
C SER A 554 18.88 -18.60 -35.86
N LEU A 555 17.84 -18.54 -35.02
CA LEU A 555 17.86 -17.80 -33.75
C LEU A 555 18.97 -18.35 -32.84
N GLU A 556 19.89 -17.48 -32.42
CA GLU A 556 20.91 -17.76 -31.42
C GLU A 556 20.39 -17.26 -30.06
N ILE A 557 19.89 -18.21 -29.26
CA ILE A 557 19.19 -17.89 -28.00
C ILE A 557 20.21 -17.71 -26.88
N SER A 558 20.47 -16.46 -26.51
CA SER A 558 21.32 -16.10 -25.38
C SER A 558 20.50 -15.91 -24.10
N ILE A 559 21.09 -16.27 -22.95
CA ILE A 559 20.51 -15.93 -21.66
C ILE A 559 20.73 -14.44 -21.46
N SER A 560 19.65 -13.67 -21.26
CA SER A 560 19.82 -12.26 -20.89
C SER A 560 20.71 -12.20 -19.65
N PRO A 561 21.78 -11.37 -19.63
CA PRO A 561 22.47 -11.08 -18.39
C PRO A 561 21.41 -10.66 -17.39
N SER A 562 21.40 -11.29 -16.21
CA SER A 562 20.42 -11.01 -15.15
C SER A 562 20.29 -9.49 -15.05
N PRO A 563 19.07 -8.91 -15.13
CA PRO A 563 18.94 -7.47 -15.10
C PRO A 563 19.50 -6.96 -13.77
N ILE A 564 20.73 -6.45 -13.79
CA ILE A 564 21.32 -5.67 -12.69
C ILE A 564 20.64 -4.28 -12.66
N SER A 565 19.81 -3.94 -13.66
CA SER A 565 19.14 -2.65 -13.71
C SER A 565 17.82 -2.64 -12.92
N TYR A 566 17.67 -1.62 -12.08
CA TYR A 566 16.55 -1.34 -11.18
C TYR A 566 15.23 -0.98 -11.91
N HIS A 567 15.06 -1.37 -13.18
CA HIS A 567 13.91 -0.94 -13.96
C HIS A 567 12.71 -1.86 -13.73
N ILE A 568 11.66 -1.26 -13.15
CA ILE A 568 10.22 -1.59 -13.19
C ILE A 568 9.93 -3.10 -13.30
N LYS A 569 9.40 -3.69 -12.22
CA LYS A 569 8.88 -5.07 -12.18
C LYS A 569 7.85 -5.31 -13.29
N GLN A 570 8.29 -5.60 -14.51
CA GLN A 570 7.42 -6.10 -15.55
C GLN A 570 6.94 -7.48 -15.12
N VAL A 571 5.64 -7.74 -15.31
CA VAL A 571 5.09 -9.08 -15.08
C VAL A 571 5.83 -10.01 -16.05
N PRO A 572 6.50 -11.07 -15.57
CA PRO A 572 7.27 -11.94 -16.46
C PRO A 572 6.32 -12.59 -17.46
N LYS A 573 6.43 -12.17 -18.72
CA LYS A 573 5.74 -12.80 -19.86
C LYS A 573 6.28 -14.18 -20.13
N GLU A 574 5.42 -15.04 -20.64
CA GLU A 574 5.72 -16.43 -20.99
C GLU A 574 5.83 -16.57 -22.50
N PRO A 575 6.73 -17.42 -23.00
CA PRO A 575 6.75 -17.74 -24.41
C PRO A 575 5.47 -18.51 -24.80
N SER A 576 4.82 -18.10 -25.90
CA SER A 576 3.67 -18.82 -26.45
C SER A 576 4.09 -20.25 -26.86
N LEU A 577 3.13 -21.18 -26.79
CA LEU A 577 3.34 -22.56 -27.21
C LEU A 577 3.63 -22.63 -28.69
N GLU A 578 2.86 -21.87 -29.48
CA GLU A 578 2.98 -21.85 -30.93
C GLU A 578 4.37 -21.34 -31.34
N ILE A 579 4.89 -20.33 -30.62
CA ILE A 579 6.26 -19.82 -30.81
C ILE A 579 7.29 -20.91 -30.52
N LEU A 580 7.20 -21.60 -29.38
CA LEU A 580 8.14 -22.67 -29.04
C LEU A 580 8.08 -23.83 -30.02
N GLN A 581 6.87 -24.27 -30.39
CA GLN A 581 6.67 -25.34 -31.37
C GLN A 581 7.21 -24.94 -32.74
N LEU A 582 7.03 -23.69 -33.15
CA LEU A 582 7.57 -23.15 -34.39
C LEU A 582 9.10 -23.15 -34.37
N ILE A 583 9.73 -22.67 -33.29
CA ILE A 583 11.20 -22.74 -33.14
C ILE A 583 11.68 -24.19 -33.19
N ILE A 584 11.03 -25.12 -32.47
CA ILE A 584 11.41 -26.55 -32.43
C ILE A 584 11.20 -27.23 -33.80
N LYS A 585 10.21 -26.80 -34.58
CA LYS A 585 9.99 -27.30 -35.94
C LYS A 585 11.16 -26.99 -36.88
N TYR A 586 11.79 -25.83 -36.70
CA TYR A 586 12.88 -25.36 -37.57
C TYR A 586 14.28 -25.46 -36.92
N GLN A 587 14.38 -25.77 -35.62
CA GLN A 587 15.64 -25.89 -34.87
C GLN A 587 15.63 -27.06 -33.89
N PRO A 588 16.76 -27.76 -33.68
CA PRO A 588 16.87 -28.77 -32.65
C PRO A 588 16.56 -28.22 -31.25
N ILE A 589 15.78 -28.93 -30.43
CA ILE A 589 15.35 -28.46 -29.09
C ILE A 589 16.53 -28.08 -28.16
N ASN A 590 17.71 -28.66 -28.36
CA ASN A 590 18.92 -28.36 -27.57
C ASN A 590 19.56 -27.00 -27.90
N THR A 591 19.12 -26.30 -28.96
CA THR A 591 19.50 -24.90 -29.21
C THR A 591 18.68 -23.93 -28.36
N ILE A 592 17.53 -24.36 -27.84
CA ILE A 592 16.69 -23.57 -26.95
C ILE A 592 17.21 -23.73 -25.53
N HIS A 593 17.59 -22.61 -24.91
CA HIS A 593 18.06 -22.64 -23.54
C HIS A 593 16.97 -23.23 -22.60
N PRO A 594 17.26 -24.27 -21.78
CA PRO A 594 16.28 -25.01 -20.97
C PRO A 594 15.35 -24.15 -20.09
N TRP A 595 15.86 -23.01 -19.63
CA TRP A 595 15.08 -22.04 -18.84
C TRP A 595 13.88 -21.44 -19.60
N VAL A 596 13.99 -21.23 -20.91
CA VAL A 596 12.90 -20.68 -21.73
C VAL A 596 11.70 -21.61 -21.69
N ILE A 597 11.97 -22.91 -21.87
CA ILE A 597 10.97 -23.97 -21.82
C ILE A 597 10.41 -24.10 -20.39
N LEU A 598 11.27 -24.12 -19.37
CA LEU A 598 10.86 -24.22 -17.97
C LEU A 598 9.95 -23.05 -17.52
N LYS A 599 10.21 -21.82 -17.97
CA LYS A 599 9.45 -20.60 -17.59
C LYS A 599 7.94 -20.72 -17.91
N ARG A 600 7.60 -21.41 -19.01
CA ARG A 600 6.23 -21.67 -19.45
C ARG A 600 5.46 -22.57 -18.48
N PHE A 601 6.11 -23.62 -17.99
CA PHE A 601 5.44 -24.65 -17.19
C PHE A 601 5.05 -24.19 -15.78
N GLY A 602 5.43 -22.97 -15.37
CA GLY A 602 4.88 -22.33 -14.18
C GLY A 602 3.39 -21.98 -14.31
N TYR A 603 2.82 -21.95 -15.52
CA TYR A 603 1.48 -21.40 -15.78
C TYR A 603 0.59 -22.26 -16.69
N CYS A 604 1.16 -23.14 -17.50
CA CYS A 604 0.45 -24.06 -18.38
C CYS A 604 1.04 -25.48 -18.24
N ASP A 605 0.21 -26.52 -18.36
CA ASP A 605 0.62 -27.93 -18.33
C ASP A 605 0.36 -28.67 -19.66
N ASP A 606 0.08 -27.92 -20.73
CA ASP A 606 0.01 -28.42 -22.10
C ASP A 606 1.41 -28.74 -22.65
N ASP A 607 1.49 -29.76 -23.49
CA ASP A 607 2.75 -30.26 -24.08
C ASP A 607 3.86 -30.56 -23.07
N ILE A 608 3.49 -31.20 -21.96
CA ILE A 608 4.42 -31.64 -20.91
C ILE A 608 5.59 -32.49 -21.43
N HIS A 609 5.46 -33.08 -22.63
CA HIS A 609 6.54 -33.78 -23.33
C HIS A 609 7.75 -32.86 -23.56
N LEU A 610 7.54 -31.59 -23.91
CA LEU A 610 8.61 -30.59 -24.06
C LEU A 610 9.41 -30.41 -22.77
N LEU A 611 8.73 -30.38 -21.61
CA LEU A 611 9.41 -30.33 -20.33
C LEU A 611 10.23 -31.58 -20.09
N LYS A 612 9.65 -32.77 -20.35
CA LYS A 612 10.31 -34.06 -20.16
C LYS A 612 11.57 -34.21 -21.00
N ASP A 613 11.55 -33.73 -22.24
CA ASP A 613 12.70 -33.80 -23.15
C ASP A 613 13.88 -32.94 -22.67
N VAL A 614 13.57 -31.85 -21.95
CA VAL A 614 14.57 -30.89 -21.46
C VAL A 614 15.07 -31.23 -20.05
N LEU A 615 14.27 -31.93 -19.22
CA LEU A 615 14.64 -32.32 -17.86
C LEU A 615 16.04 -32.94 -17.70
N PRO A 616 16.52 -33.84 -18.59
CA PRO A 616 17.88 -34.41 -18.47
C PRO A 616 18.98 -33.35 -18.51
N THR A 617 18.75 -32.22 -19.19
CA THR A 617 19.72 -31.11 -19.30
C THR A 617 19.71 -30.19 -18.08
N LEU A 618 18.67 -30.25 -17.24
CA LEU A 618 18.47 -29.40 -16.07
C LEU A 618 19.15 -29.92 -14.79
N LYS A 619 19.97 -30.97 -14.88
CA LYS A 619 20.62 -31.63 -13.72
C LYS A 619 21.71 -30.81 -13.03
N SER A 620 22.06 -29.62 -13.54
CA SER A 620 23.09 -28.79 -12.90
C SER A 620 22.54 -28.01 -11.71
N LEU A 621 23.37 -27.80 -10.67
CA LEU A 621 23.02 -27.00 -9.49
C LEU A 621 22.52 -25.58 -9.84
N GLN A 622 22.93 -25.04 -10.98
CA GLN A 622 22.52 -23.72 -11.46
C GLN A 622 21.02 -23.62 -11.76
N PHE A 623 20.35 -24.75 -12.05
CA PHE A 623 18.92 -24.78 -12.34
C PHE A 623 18.04 -25.11 -11.14
N TYR A 624 18.60 -25.52 -10.00
CA TYR A 624 17.83 -25.93 -8.83
C TYR A 624 16.84 -24.84 -8.38
N GLU A 625 17.32 -23.61 -8.20
CA GLU A 625 16.48 -22.47 -7.82
C GLU A 625 15.42 -22.12 -8.87
N LYS A 626 15.74 -22.32 -10.15
CA LYS A 626 14.84 -22.08 -11.28
C LYS A 626 13.71 -23.12 -11.33
N ILE A 627 14.04 -24.39 -11.11
CA ILE A 627 13.07 -25.49 -10.96
C ILE A 627 12.17 -25.24 -9.77
N LYS A 628 12.74 -24.94 -8.60
CA LYS A 628 12.00 -24.67 -7.37
C LYS A 628 10.99 -23.53 -7.55
N LYS A 629 11.40 -22.41 -8.15
CA LYS A 629 10.51 -21.28 -8.47
C LYS A 629 9.39 -21.67 -9.42
N THR A 630 9.70 -22.45 -10.45
CA THR A 630 8.71 -22.92 -11.43
C THR A 630 7.70 -23.86 -10.79
N LEU A 631 8.17 -24.77 -9.93
CA LEU A 631 7.34 -25.72 -9.22
C LEU A 631 6.38 -25.04 -8.24
N ILE A 632 6.85 -24.05 -7.46
CA ILE A 632 5.99 -23.25 -6.57
C ILE A 632 4.87 -22.57 -7.39
N LYS A 633 5.22 -22.05 -8.56
CA LYS A 633 4.28 -21.35 -9.45
C LYS A 633 3.27 -22.29 -10.08
N ALA A 634 3.73 -23.45 -10.55
CA ALA A 634 2.87 -24.52 -11.04
C ALA A 634 1.88 -24.99 -9.96
N SER A 635 2.36 -25.07 -8.70
CA SER A 635 1.54 -25.44 -7.56
C SER A 635 0.48 -24.39 -7.22
N LYS A 636 0.82 -23.10 -7.33
CA LYS A 636 -0.12 -21.98 -7.20
C LYS A 636 -1.22 -22.03 -8.28
N ASN A 637 -0.85 -22.42 -9.50
CA ASN A 637 -1.74 -22.42 -10.67
C ASN A 637 -2.50 -23.74 -10.88
N GLY A 638 -2.26 -24.78 -10.06
CA GLY A 638 -3.00 -26.03 -10.14
C GLY A 638 -2.50 -27.03 -11.19
N LEU A 639 -1.25 -26.90 -11.64
CA LEU A 639 -0.68 -27.63 -12.78
C LEU A 639 -0.11 -29.00 -12.36
N VAL A 640 -0.98 -29.99 -12.21
CA VAL A 640 -0.62 -31.32 -11.68
C VAL A 640 0.47 -32.00 -12.53
N LYS A 641 0.39 -31.95 -13.86
CA LYS A 641 1.36 -32.63 -14.74
C LYS A 641 2.75 -32.00 -14.64
N THR A 642 2.83 -30.67 -14.55
CA THR A 642 4.11 -29.98 -14.32
C THR A 642 4.69 -30.35 -12.97
N VAL A 643 3.87 -30.30 -11.92
CA VAL A 643 4.30 -30.66 -10.56
C VAL A 643 4.84 -32.09 -10.54
N ALA A 644 4.15 -33.02 -11.18
CA ALA A 644 4.59 -34.41 -11.32
C ALA A 644 5.97 -34.57 -11.98
N CYS A 645 6.33 -33.67 -12.90
CA CYS A 645 7.61 -33.72 -13.61
C CYS A 645 8.76 -33.07 -12.84
N LEU A 646 8.47 -32.07 -11.98
CA LEU A 646 9.49 -31.23 -11.34
C LEU A 646 9.78 -31.60 -9.88
N VAL A 647 8.84 -32.21 -9.17
CA VAL A 647 9.05 -32.64 -7.77
C VAL A 647 10.09 -33.74 -7.75
N SER A 648 11.23 -33.48 -7.12
CA SER A 648 12.37 -34.39 -7.08
C SER A 648 12.99 -34.58 -5.69
N ASN A 649 12.64 -33.72 -4.72
CA ASN A 649 13.14 -33.83 -3.35
C ASN A 649 12.14 -33.26 -2.31
N ILE A 650 12.44 -33.45 -1.03
CA ILE A 650 11.55 -33.09 0.09
C ILE A 650 11.38 -31.57 0.24
N ASP A 651 12.46 -30.79 0.09
CA ASP A 651 12.41 -29.32 0.22
C ASP A 651 11.48 -28.69 -0.82
N SER A 652 11.59 -29.12 -2.08
CA SER A 652 10.74 -28.63 -3.16
C SER A 652 9.28 -29.05 -2.97
N PHE A 653 9.02 -30.20 -2.33
CA PHE A 653 7.67 -30.65 -1.98
C PHE A 653 7.00 -29.72 -0.95
N ILE A 654 7.67 -29.33 0.14
CA ILE A 654 7.04 -28.56 1.23
C ILE A 654 6.55 -27.19 0.76
N ASP A 655 7.40 -26.45 0.04
CA ASP A 655 7.05 -25.12 -0.48
C ASP A 655 5.90 -25.21 -1.49
N SER A 656 5.89 -26.26 -2.29
CA SER A 656 4.87 -26.54 -3.31
C SER A 656 3.52 -26.93 -2.69
N PHE A 657 3.53 -27.82 -1.71
CA PHE A 657 2.34 -28.23 -0.97
C PHE A 657 1.72 -27.03 -0.24
N THR A 658 2.53 -26.28 0.49
CA THR A 658 2.10 -25.07 1.20
C THR A 658 1.48 -24.06 0.24
N THR A 659 2.09 -23.88 -0.92
CA THR A 659 1.58 -22.98 -1.97
C THR A 659 0.27 -23.49 -2.56
N ALA A 660 0.16 -24.78 -2.89
CA ALA A 660 -1.07 -25.37 -3.41
C ALA A 660 -2.23 -25.20 -2.43
N ILE A 661 -2.02 -25.48 -1.14
CA ILE A 661 -3.03 -25.29 -0.09
C ILE A 661 -3.42 -23.82 0.04
N LYS A 662 -2.45 -22.89 0.09
CA LYS A 662 -2.69 -21.44 0.18
C LYS A 662 -3.56 -20.91 -0.96
N TYR A 663 -3.37 -21.45 -2.17
CA TYR A 663 -4.13 -21.06 -3.37
C TYR A 663 -5.30 -22.00 -3.68
N LYS A 664 -5.70 -22.87 -2.73
CA LYS A 664 -6.84 -23.80 -2.85
C LYS A 664 -6.75 -24.77 -4.03
N GLN A 665 -5.54 -25.08 -4.48
CA GLN A 665 -5.26 -26.05 -5.54
C GLN A 665 -5.22 -27.48 -4.97
N PHE A 666 -6.34 -27.94 -4.42
CA PHE A 666 -6.38 -29.19 -3.65
C PHE A 666 -6.06 -30.45 -4.46
N LYS A 667 -6.26 -30.44 -5.79
CA LYS A 667 -5.83 -31.54 -6.67
C LYS A 667 -4.31 -31.70 -6.68
N VAL A 668 -3.57 -30.59 -6.77
CA VAL A 668 -2.11 -30.58 -6.68
C VAL A 668 -1.67 -31.00 -5.29
N ALA A 669 -2.27 -30.44 -4.24
CA ALA A 669 -1.93 -30.81 -2.87
C ALA A 669 -2.14 -32.31 -2.60
N LYS A 670 -3.24 -32.90 -3.09
CA LYS A 670 -3.50 -34.34 -2.96
C LYS A 670 -2.50 -35.21 -3.74
N TYR A 671 -2.13 -34.79 -4.95
CA TYR A 671 -1.07 -35.44 -5.71
C TYR A 671 0.25 -35.41 -4.94
N LEU A 672 0.65 -34.23 -4.47
CA LEU A 672 1.85 -34.03 -3.68
C LEU A 672 1.85 -34.89 -2.42
N THR A 673 0.73 -34.98 -1.70
CA THR A 673 0.61 -35.86 -0.53
C THR A 673 0.92 -37.31 -0.90
N ASN A 674 0.33 -37.85 -1.96
CA ASN A 674 0.58 -39.24 -2.38
C ASN A 674 2.04 -39.49 -2.78
N GLU A 675 2.65 -38.56 -3.51
CA GLU A 675 4.07 -38.66 -3.90
C GLU A 675 5.00 -38.58 -2.70
N CYS A 676 4.71 -37.68 -1.75
CA CYS A 676 5.50 -37.53 -0.53
C CYS A 676 5.51 -38.81 0.31
N MET A 677 4.36 -39.48 0.44
CA MET A 677 4.27 -40.77 1.14
C MET A 677 5.21 -41.81 0.50
N SER A 678 5.37 -41.76 -0.82
CA SER A 678 6.27 -42.65 -1.56
C SER A 678 7.75 -42.27 -1.35
N LEU A 679 8.08 -40.97 -1.37
CA LEU A 679 9.43 -40.46 -1.15
C LEU A 679 9.94 -40.76 0.27
N VAL A 680 9.12 -40.53 1.30
CA VAL A 680 9.50 -40.76 2.70
C VAL A 680 9.71 -42.26 2.99
N GLN A 681 8.87 -43.14 2.43
CA GLN A 681 9.02 -44.59 2.59
C GLN A 681 10.27 -45.17 1.90
N PHE A 682 10.77 -44.51 0.86
CA PHE A 682 11.97 -44.93 0.14
C PHE A 682 13.22 -44.72 1.00
N HIS A 683 13.33 -43.58 1.68
CA HIS A 683 14.52 -43.22 2.47
C HIS A 683 14.65 -43.92 3.83
N GLU A 684 13.57 -44.50 4.39
CA GLU A 684 13.69 -45.32 5.60
C GLU A 684 14.42 -46.66 5.37
N LYS A 685 14.51 -47.12 4.12
CA LYS A 685 15.11 -48.43 3.77
C LYS A 685 16.57 -48.33 3.35
N GLU A 686 17.01 -47.20 2.81
CA GLU A 686 18.41 -46.96 2.43
C GLU A 686 19.19 -46.34 3.59
N LYS A 687 19.53 -47.15 4.59
CA LYS A 687 20.67 -46.82 5.48
C LYS A 687 21.96 -47.04 4.70
N VAL A 688 22.31 -46.09 3.83
CA VAL A 688 23.63 -46.08 3.20
C VAL A 688 24.64 -45.72 4.31
N GLU A 689 25.54 -46.66 4.63
CA GLU A 689 26.67 -46.35 5.50
C GLU A 689 27.49 -45.22 4.85
N PRO A 690 27.75 -44.10 5.55
CA PRO A 690 28.45 -42.97 4.96
C PRO A 690 29.84 -43.40 4.50
N ASP A 691 30.15 -43.19 3.22
CA ASP A 691 31.47 -43.49 2.66
C ASP A 691 32.51 -42.59 3.36
N PRO A 692 33.50 -43.16 4.08
CA PRO A 692 34.43 -42.38 4.90
C PRO A 692 35.36 -41.43 4.12
N TYR A 693 35.36 -41.47 2.79
CA TYR A 693 36.38 -40.81 1.96
C TYR A 693 35.91 -39.61 1.14
N ASP A 694 34.64 -39.21 1.20
CA ASP A 694 34.14 -38.03 0.47
C ASP A 694 34.10 -36.77 1.37
N PHE A 695 35.28 -36.18 1.58
CA PHE A 695 35.51 -35.11 2.56
C PHE A 695 35.01 -33.72 2.12
N ASP A 696 34.54 -33.55 0.88
CA ASP A 696 34.06 -32.26 0.34
C ASP A 696 32.52 -32.09 0.45
N PHE A 697 31.78 -33.11 0.87
CA PHE A 697 30.34 -33.03 1.19
C PHE A 697 30.10 -32.66 2.67
N MET A 698 30.51 -31.45 3.06
CA MET A 698 30.23 -30.91 4.40
C MET A 698 28.70 -30.74 4.61
N CYS A 699 28.13 -31.59 5.47
CA CYS A 699 26.91 -31.39 6.27
C CYS A 699 25.66 -30.83 5.55
N GLN A 700 25.24 -31.41 4.42
CA GLN A 700 23.83 -31.26 4.05
C GLN A 700 22.99 -32.15 4.98
N PRO A 701 22.00 -31.59 5.70
CA PRO A 701 21.13 -32.38 6.55
C PRO A 701 20.49 -33.48 5.72
N SER A 702 20.40 -34.69 6.28
CA SER A 702 19.75 -35.80 5.58
C SER A 702 18.30 -35.43 5.25
N ASP A 703 17.75 -35.99 4.18
CA ASP A 703 16.33 -35.79 3.82
C ASP A 703 15.39 -36.07 5.00
N LYS A 704 15.75 -37.02 5.87
CA LYS A 704 15.05 -37.30 7.12
C LYS A 704 15.10 -36.14 8.12
N GLU A 705 16.26 -35.54 8.34
CA GLU A 705 16.42 -34.38 9.23
C GLU A 705 15.69 -33.15 8.68
N ILE A 706 15.75 -32.94 7.36
CA ILE A 706 14.98 -31.88 6.67
C ILE A 706 13.48 -32.12 6.87
N TRP A 707 13.02 -33.35 6.65
CA TRP A 707 11.63 -33.75 6.84
C TRP A 707 11.16 -33.52 8.27
N GLU A 708 11.88 -34.02 9.28
CA GLU A 708 11.54 -33.84 10.70
C GLU A 708 11.52 -32.36 11.11
N ARG A 709 12.42 -31.54 10.56
CA ARG A 709 12.45 -30.09 10.81
C ARG A 709 11.26 -29.37 10.19
N ASP A 710 10.85 -29.75 8.99
CA ASP A 710 9.93 -28.97 8.16
C ASP A 710 8.48 -29.51 8.12
N GLN A 711 8.18 -30.66 8.75
CA GLN A 711 6.81 -31.17 8.95
C GLN A 711 5.86 -30.14 9.58
N ALA A 712 6.36 -29.30 10.50
CA ALA A 712 5.57 -28.24 11.11
C ALA A 712 5.06 -27.20 10.08
N LYS A 713 5.80 -26.97 8.99
CA LYS A 713 5.39 -26.05 7.91
C LYS A 713 4.25 -26.64 7.07
N ILE A 714 4.26 -27.95 6.83
CA ILE A 714 3.16 -28.64 6.13
C ILE A 714 1.86 -28.45 6.92
N LEU A 715 1.90 -28.75 8.23
CA LEU A 715 0.74 -28.58 9.08
C LEU A 715 0.31 -27.10 9.17
N SER A 716 1.25 -26.15 9.22
CA SER A 716 0.90 -24.73 9.29
C SER A 716 0.14 -24.25 8.05
N SER A 717 0.30 -24.91 6.91
CA SER A 717 -0.51 -24.64 5.71
C SER A 717 -2.00 -24.94 5.91
N PHE A 718 -2.39 -25.77 6.89
CA PHE A 718 -3.80 -26.11 7.13
C PHE A 718 -4.61 -24.91 7.60
N TYR A 719 -3.95 -23.87 8.11
CA TYR A 719 -4.58 -22.59 8.37
C TYR A 719 -5.21 -21.96 7.12
N TYR A 720 -4.79 -22.30 5.91
CA TYR A 720 -5.43 -21.81 4.68
C TYR A 720 -6.65 -22.63 4.24
N ILE A 721 -6.92 -23.79 4.85
CA ILE A 721 -8.06 -24.64 4.52
C ILE A 721 -9.31 -24.15 5.25
N THR A 722 -10.29 -23.69 4.49
CA THR A 722 -11.53 -23.08 5.03
C THR A 722 -12.71 -24.04 5.08
N ASP A 723 -12.67 -25.12 4.32
CA ASP A 723 -13.72 -26.14 4.23
C ASP A 723 -13.44 -27.30 5.21
N ASP A 724 -14.46 -27.73 5.96
CA ASP A 724 -14.30 -28.73 7.02
C ASP A 724 -14.00 -30.13 6.44
N GLN A 725 -14.65 -30.51 5.34
CA GLN A 725 -14.45 -31.82 4.71
C GLN A 725 -13.04 -31.94 4.11
N THR A 726 -12.57 -30.88 3.44
CA THR A 726 -11.22 -30.81 2.89
C THR A 726 -10.18 -30.81 4.00
N PHE A 727 -10.41 -30.07 5.09
CA PHE A 727 -9.53 -30.05 6.26
C PHE A 727 -9.43 -31.46 6.86
N GLU A 728 -10.56 -32.12 7.10
CA GLU A 728 -10.61 -33.48 7.65
C GLU A 728 -9.92 -34.49 6.73
N SER A 729 -10.11 -34.40 5.41
CA SER A 729 -9.43 -35.28 4.44
C SER A 729 -7.92 -35.17 4.57
N PHE A 730 -7.35 -33.95 4.45
CA PHE A 730 -5.91 -33.76 4.61
C PHE A 730 -5.43 -34.12 6.02
N TRP A 731 -6.23 -33.87 7.05
CA TRP A 731 -5.89 -34.26 8.42
C TRP A 731 -5.71 -35.78 8.56
N ASN A 732 -6.59 -36.55 7.94
CA ASN A 732 -6.50 -38.01 7.89
C ASN A 732 -5.35 -38.49 7.00
N ASP A 733 -5.09 -37.83 5.86
CA ASP A 733 -4.01 -38.21 4.94
C ASP A 733 -2.62 -38.09 5.61
N PHE A 734 -2.45 -37.12 6.53
CA PHE A 734 -1.21 -36.92 7.30
C PHE A 734 -1.19 -37.65 8.67
N LYS A 735 -2.13 -38.56 8.92
CA LYS A 735 -2.30 -39.29 10.20
C LYS A 735 -1.04 -39.99 10.68
N SER A 736 -0.31 -40.68 9.81
CA SER A 736 0.84 -41.48 10.21
C SER A 736 2.13 -40.68 10.42
N PHE A 737 2.18 -39.41 9.99
CA PHE A 737 3.43 -38.63 9.95
C PHE A 737 3.40 -37.41 10.85
N SER A 738 2.29 -36.66 10.85
CA SER A 738 2.28 -35.31 11.45
C SER A 738 1.07 -35.04 12.35
N THR A 739 -0.14 -35.48 11.99
CA THR A 739 -1.35 -35.08 12.71
C THR A 739 -1.63 -35.86 14.00
N THR A 740 -0.93 -36.97 14.23
CA THR A 740 -0.91 -37.71 15.51
C THR A 740 0.28 -37.35 16.40
N ASN A 741 1.26 -36.61 15.88
CA ASN A 741 2.43 -36.20 16.64
C ASN A 741 2.10 -34.98 17.51
N SER A 742 1.96 -35.20 18.82
CA SER A 742 1.58 -34.17 19.80
C SER A 742 2.48 -32.93 19.75
N LYS A 743 3.79 -33.10 19.53
CA LYS A 743 4.77 -32.01 19.48
C LYS A 743 4.54 -31.12 18.25
N LEU A 744 4.33 -31.72 17.07
CA LEU A 744 4.08 -30.99 15.83
C LEU A 744 2.73 -30.28 15.85
N VAL A 745 1.69 -30.94 16.35
CA VAL A 745 0.36 -30.33 16.49
C VAL A 745 0.40 -29.18 17.50
N SER A 746 1.15 -29.33 18.60
CA SER A 746 1.36 -28.24 19.57
C SER A 746 2.11 -27.05 18.94
N GLN A 747 3.08 -27.31 18.06
CA GLN A 747 3.79 -26.27 17.32
C GLN A 747 2.87 -25.42 16.44
N LEU A 748 1.76 -25.97 15.92
CA LEU A 748 0.79 -25.20 15.12
C LEU A 748 0.15 -24.04 15.86
N PHE A 749 0.04 -24.12 17.18
CA PHE A 749 -0.53 -23.06 17.99
C PHE A 749 0.45 -21.90 18.21
N THR A 750 1.73 -22.11 17.95
CA THR A 750 2.79 -21.15 18.29
C THR A 750 2.98 -20.06 17.24
N GLN A 751 2.76 -20.39 15.96
CA GLN A 751 3.04 -19.50 14.83
C GLN A 751 1.99 -19.67 13.72
N PRO A 752 0.75 -19.20 13.91
CA PRO A 752 -0.21 -19.13 12.82
C PRO A 752 0.34 -18.25 11.70
N PRO A 753 0.13 -18.59 10.41
CA PRO A 753 0.68 -17.84 9.27
C PRO A 753 -0.04 -16.51 9.02
N PHE A 754 -1.00 -16.14 9.87
CA PHE A 754 -1.78 -14.91 9.76
C PHE A 754 -1.51 -13.98 10.93
N ASP A 755 -1.57 -12.68 10.66
CA ASP A 755 -1.61 -11.67 11.72
C ASP A 755 -2.90 -11.83 12.54
N THR A 756 -2.74 -12.28 13.77
CA THR A 756 -3.83 -12.46 14.74
C THR A 756 -4.48 -11.14 15.18
N GLY A 757 -3.96 -9.97 14.78
CA GLY A 757 -4.64 -8.68 14.94
C GLY A 757 -5.83 -8.53 13.98
N TYR A 758 -5.73 -9.07 12.76
CA TYR A 758 -6.75 -8.91 11.71
C TYR A 758 -7.58 -10.18 11.46
N TYR A 759 -7.00 -11.37 11.63
CA TYR A 759 -7.62 -12.64 11.22
C TYR A 759 -8.10 -13.51 12.40
N ARG A 760 -8.47 -12.91 13.53
CA ARG A 760 -8.87 -13.62 14.78
C ARG A 760 -9.93 -14.70 14.56
N CYS A 761 -11.04 -14.35 13.91
CA CYS A 761 -12.14 -15.29 13.65
C CYS A 761 -11.74 -16.48 12.78
N HIS A 762 -10.80 -16.26 11.85
CA HIS A 762 -10.31 -17.32 10.98
C HIS A 762 -9.37 -18.25 11.74
N VAL A 763 -8.40 -17.67 12.47
CA VAL A 763 -7.46 -18.40 13.31
C VAL A 763 -8.19 -19.22 14.38
N SER A 764 -9.19 -18.65 15.06
CA SER A 764 -9.97 -19.34 16.10
C SER A 764 -10.74 -20.56 15.57
N ARG A 765 -11.37 -20.43 14.40
CA ARG A 765 -12.07 -21.55 13.74
C ARG A 765 -11.11 -22.67 13.34
N VAL A 766 -9.92 -22.32 12.83
CA VAL A 766 -8.91 -23.33 12.50
C VAL A 766 -8.42 -24.04 13.75
N ILE A 767 -8.17 -23.32 14.85
CA ILE A 767 -7.81 -23.93 16.14
C ILE A 767 -8.87 -24.92 16.59
N ASP A 768 -10.15 -24.56 16.47
CA ASP A 768 -11.25 -25.48 16.82
C ASP A 768 -11.20 -26.76 15.99
N ARG A 769 -10.95 -26.65 14.68
CA ARG A 769 -10.81 -27.82 13.79
C ARG A 769 -9.63 -28.69 14.17
N ILE A 770 -8.48 -28.08 14.49
CA ILE A 770 -7.28 -28.79 14.92
C ILE A 770 -7.58 -29.58 16.20
N ILE A 771 -8.13 -28.92 17.23
CA ILE A 771 -8.44 -29.55 18.53
C ILE A 771 -9.48 -30.67 18.35
N LEU A 772 -10.53 -30.42 17.57
CA LEU A 772 -11.58 -31.40 17.32
C LEU A 772 -11.03 -32.65 16.62
N ASN A 773 -10.26 -32.48 15.53
CA ASN A 773 -9.72 -33.63 14.80
C ASN A 773 -8.61 -34.37 15.57
N TYR A 774 -7.77 -33.65 16.33
CA TYR A 774 -6.81 -34.31 17.23
C TYR A 774 -7.51 -35.09 18.34
N SER A 775 -8.57 -34.53 18.93
CA SER A 775 -9.37 -35.19 19.98
C SER A 775 -9.97 -36.51 19.50
N ARG A 776 -10.38 -36.58 18.23
CA ARG A 776 -10.93 -37.79 17.63
C ARG A 776 -9.90 -38.92 17.60
N PHE A 777 -8.66 -38.64 17.21
CA PHE A 777 -7.58 -39.64 17.24
C PHE A 777 -7.14 -39.95 18.67
N TYR A 778 -7.05 -38.94 19.54
CA TYR A 778 -6.64 -39.13 20.92
C TYR A 778 -7.64 -39.97 21.74
N ASN A 779 -8.93 -39.91 21.41
CA ASN A 779 -9.95 -40.75 22.04
C ASN A 779 -10.17 -42.08 21.30
N GLY A 780 -9.44 -42.32 20.21
CA GLY A 780 -9.52 -43.53 19.39
C GLY A 780 -8.35 -44.50 19.62
N PRO A 781 -8.32 -45.63 18.90
CA PRO A 781 -7.20 -46.59 18.95
C PRO A 781 -5.87 -45.97 18.49
N GLU A 782 -5.91 -44.85 17.76
CA GLU A 782 -4.73 -44.12 17.30
C GLU A 782 -3.85 -43.63 18.46
N ARG A 783 -4.45 -43.31 19.62
CA ARG A 783 -3.69 -42.83 20.76
C ARG A 783 -2.60 -43.81 21.18
N ASP A 784 -2.95 -45.08 21.33
CA ASP A 784 -2.01 -46.11 21.73
C ASP A 784 -1.10 -46.49 20.55
N GLN A 785 -1.65 -46.54 19.32
CA GLN A 785 -0.91 -46.87 18.11
C GLN A 785 0.25 -45.90 17.85
N TYR A 786 0.03 -44.60 18.03
CA TYR A 786 0.99 -43.55 17.73
C TYR A 786 1.59 -42.89 18.98
N GLN A 787 1.33 -43.45 20.17
CA GLN A 787 1.81 -42.92 21.45
C GLN A 787 1.49 -41.43 21.65
N MET A 788 0.24 -41.05 21.36
CA MET A 788 -0.17 -39.65 21.40
C MET A 788 -0.16 -39.10 22.83
N GLU A 789 0.44 -37.93 23.02
CA GLU A 789 0.40 -37.18 24.28
C GLU A 789 -0.63 -36.04 24.24
N PRO A 790 -1.06 -35.50 25.39
CA PRO A 790 -1.80 -34.24 25.43
C PRO A 790 -1.05 -33.10 24.72
N LEU A 791 -1.80 -32.22 24.05
CA LEU A 791 -1.27 -31.03 23.40
C LEU A 791 -0.74 -30.04 24.44
N ARG A 792 0.42 -29.44 24.14
CA ARG A 792 1.07 -28.44 25.00
C ARG A 792 0.80 -27.04 24.47
N LEU A 793 0.55 -26.11 25.38
CA LEU A 793 0.41 -24.70 25.05
C LEU A 793 1.75 -24.00 25.13
N SER A 794 2.01 -23.08 24.20
CA SER A 794 3.18 -22.20 24.24
C SER A 794 2.76 -20.78 24.61
N SER A 795 3.69 -20.00 25.14
CA SER A 795 3.48 -18.57 25.38
C SER A 795 3.74 -17.68 24.17
N TYR A 796 4.10 -18.24 23.00
CA TYR A 796 4.57 -17.44 21.85
C TYR A 796 3.44 -16.72 21.09
N ASN A 797 2.23 -17.29 21.01
CA ASN A 797 1.07 -16.61 20.40
C ASN A 797 -0.02 -16.34 21.43
N THR A 798 -0.05 -15.11 21.93
CA THR A 798 -0.95 -14.69 23.01
C THR A 798 -2.42 -14.91 22.69
N PHE A 799 -2.85 -14.60 21.47
CA PHE A 799 -4.25 -14.74 21.05
C PHE A 799 -4.68 -16.20 21.01
N VAL A 800 -3.90 -17.06 20.34
CA VAL A 800 -4.19 -18.49 20.21
C VAL A 800 -4.30 -19.14 21.59
N THR A 801 -3.30 -18.89 22.45
CA THR A 801 -3.25 -19.49 23.79
C THR A 801 -4.39 -18.99 24.67
N TYR A 802 -4.72 -17.69 24.63
CA TYR A 802 -5.86 -17.14 25.35
C TYR A 802 -7.19 -17.72 24.86
N TYR A 803 -7.37 -17.83 23.53
CA TYR A 803 -8.56 -18.43 22.94
C TYR A 803 -8.75 -19.89 23.40
N ILE A 804 -7.68 -20.68 23.40
CA ILE A 804 -7.74 -22.08 23.86
C ILE A 804 -8.10 -22.16 25.35
N ILE A 805 -7.45 -21.36 26.19
CA ILE A 805 -7.71 -21.34 27.64
C ILE A 805 -9.16 -20.93 27.93
N SER A 806 -9.61 -19.83 27.34
CA SER A 806 -10.95 -19.29 27.59
C SER A 806 -12.06 -20.24 27.14
N LYS A 807 -11.85 -20.98 26.04
CA LYS A 807 -12.85 -21.88 25.48
C LYS A 807 -12.82 -23.30 26.05
N TYR A 808 -11.63 -23.89 26.22
CA TYR A 808 -11.49 -25.33 26.47
C TYR A 808 -11.07 -25.71 27.90
N ARG A 809 -10.51 -24.80 28.71
CA ARG A 809 -9.99 -25.12 30.06
C ARG A 809 -11.07 -25.65 31.03
N HIS A 810 -12.30 -25.18 30.87
CA HIS A 810 -13.40 -25.57 31.73
C HIS A 810 -14.23 -26.71 31.14
N ASP A 811 -13.87 -27.21 29.96
CA ASP A 811 -14.53 -28.33 29.33
C ASP A 811 -13.85 -29.66 29.77
N PRO A 812 -14.53 -30.51 30.55
CA PRO A 812 -13.96 -31.77 31.04
C PRO A 812 -13.52 -32.72 29.92
N GLN A 813 -14.16 -32.62 28.74
CA GLN A 813 -13.83 -33.46 27.60
C GLN A 813 -12.44 -33.13 27.05
N PHE A 814 -12.08 -31.84 27.01
CA PHE A 814 -10.82 -31.37 26.42
C PHE A 814 -9.66 -31.24 27.41
N ASN A 815 -9.94 -31.25 28.72
CA ASN A 815 -8.91 -31.21 29.77
C ASN A 815 -7.96 -32.43 29.78
N GLN A 816 -8.35 -33.54 29.15
CA GLN A 816 -7.49 -34.71 28.97
C GLN A 816 -6.66 -34.66 27.68
N ILE A 817 -7.03 -33.79 26.75
CA ILE A 817 -6.44 -33.65 25.41
C ILE A 817 -5.45 -32.49 25.37
N ILE A 818 -5.64 -31.45 26.18
CA ILE A 818 -4.75 -30.29 26.29
C ILE A 818 -4.19 -30.24 27.71
N ASN A 819 -2.86 -30.25 27.84
CA ASN A 819 -2.22 -30.15 29.14
C ASN A 819 -2.15 -28.68 29.60
N PHE A 820 -3.08 -28.29 30.47
CA PHE A 820 -3.07 -26.98 31.12
C PHE A 820 -2.18 -26.93 32.39
N ASN A 821 -1.69 -28.06 32.90
CA ASN A 821 -0.90 -28.11 34.13
C ASN A 821 0.54 -27.65 33.91
N ASP A 822 1.10 -27.94 32.72
CA ASP A 822 2.46 -27.53 32.34
C ASP A 822 2.53 -26.05 31.92
N PHE A 823 1.38 -25.36 31.92
CA PHE A 823 1.27 -23.98 31.49
C PHE A 823 0.90 -23.08 32.68
N ASP A 824 1.88 -22.34 33.20
CA ASP A 824 1.63 -21.36 34.24
C ASP A 824 0.87 -20.16 33.66
N ILE A 825 -0.45 -20.18 33.83
CA ILE A 825 -1.35 -19.11 33.39
C ILE A 825 -1.00 -17.78 34.04
N ASN A 826 -0.55 -17.77 35.31
CA ASN A 826 -0.17 -16.56 36.00
C ASN A 826 1.11 -16.00 35.37
N GLN A 827 2.11 -16.84 35.12
CA GLN A 827 3.33 -16.44 34.44
C GLN A 827 3.08 -16.05 32.99
N PHE A 828 2.12 -16.67 32.29
CA PHE A 828 1.70 -16.26 30.95
C PHE A 828 1.07 -14.87 30.97
N TYR A 829 0.18 -14.58 31.92
CA TYR A 829 -0.40 -13.24 32.05
C TYR A 829 0.67 -12.22 32.41
N ILE A 830 1.62 -12.54 33.30
CA ILE A 830 2.74 -11.66 33.66
C ILE A 830 3.67 -11.42 32.45
N ASN A 831 4.14 -12.48 31.79
CA ASN A 831 5.04 -12.41 30.64
C ASN A 831 4.39 -11.73 29.44
N ASN A 832 3.10 -11.97 29.21
CA ASN A 832 2.35 -11.26 28.18
C ASN A 832 1.99 -9.85 28.59
N GLN A 833 1.85 -9.52 29.87
CA GLN A 833 1.81 -8.12 30.28
C GLN A 833 3.08 -7.43 29.76
N PHE A 834 4.27 -8.03 29.91
CA PHE A 834 5.51 -7.51 29.32
C PHE A 834 5.58 -7.55 27.78
N TYR A 835 5.04 -8.57 27.09
CA TYR A 835 5.10 -8.72 25.61
C TYR A 835 3.96 -8.03 24.83
N ILE A 836 2.71 -8.09 25.31
CA ILE A 836 1.53 -7.30 24.84
C ILE A 836 1.86 -5.81 24.90
N ASN A 837 2.72 -5.42 25.85
CA ASN A 837 3.25 -4.08 25.92
C ASN A 837 4.00 -3.67 24.65
N ASN A 838 4.39 -4.53 23.71
CA ASN A 838 4.94 -4.08 22.41
C ASN A 838 4.00 -4.18 21.18
N GLN A 839 2.83 -4.85 21.22
CA GLN A 839 2.05 -5.06 19.97
C GLN A 839 0.52 -4.87 19.97
N SER A 840 -0.19 -4.69 21.09
CA SER A 840 -1.56 -4.10 21.11
C SER A 840 -2.19 -4.14 22.50
N ILE A 841 -2.83 -3.06 22.99
CA ILE A 841 -3.65 -3.07 24.25
C ILE A 841 -5.00 -3.81 24.05
N GLY A 842 -5.11 -4.67 23.04
CA GLY A 842 -6.38 -5.31 22.66
C GLY A 842 -6.76 -6.59 23.39
N LEU A 843 -6.03 -6.99 24.44
CA LEU A 843 -6.25 -8.24 25.17
C LEU A 843 -6.09 -8.05 26.69
N ILE A 844 -6.82 -7.11 27.28
CA ILE A 844 -7.05 -7.13 28.73
C ILE A 844 -8.29 -8.01 28.93
N PRO A 845 -8.18 -9.21 29.53
CA PRO A 845 -9.34 -10.06 29.76
C PRO A 845 -10.36 -9.32 30.62
N PHE A 846 -11.63 -9.30 30.19
CA PHE A 846 -12.71 -8.70 30.98
C PHE A 846 -13.03 -9.47 32.28
N ASP A 847 -12.44 -10.65 32.46
CA ASP A 847 -12.61 -11.52 33.62
C ASP A 847 -11.38 -11.51 34.53
N ASN A 848 -11.07 -10.35 35.11
CA ASN A 848 -10.17 -10.28 36.27
C ASN A 848 -10.98 -10.38 37.57
N THR A 849 -11.70 -11.48 37.77
CA THR A 849 -11.93 -11.95 39.15
C THR A 849 -10.65 -12.62 39.63
N ILE A 850 -9.64 -11.82 39.96
CA ILE A 850 -8.56 -12.27 40.84
C ILE A 850 -9.24 -12.47 42.20
N LYS A 851 -9.77 -13.67 42.45
CA LYS A 851 -10.12 -14.07 43.81
C LYS A 851 -8.81 -14.05 44.59
N LYS A 852 -8.69 -13.08 45.49
CA LYS A 852 -7.68 -13.02 46.54
C LYS A 852 -7.69 -14.36 47.29
N ASN A 853 -6.82 -15.28 46.93
CA ASN A 853 -6.40 -16.31 47.86
C ASN A 853 -5.40 -15.66 48.80
N LYS A 854 -5.75 -15.66 50.09
CA LYS A 854 -4.91 -15.21 51.19
C LYS A 854 -3.61 -16.00 51.26
#